data_AF-A0A2Y9DX39-F1
#
_entry.id   AF-A0A2Y9DX39-F1
#
_cell.length_a   1.000
_cell.length_b   1.000
_cell.length_c   1.000
_cell.angle_alpha   90.00
_cell.angle_beta   90.00
_cell.angle_gamma   90.00
#
_symmetry.space_group_name_H-M   'P 1'
#
loop_
_entity.id
_entity.type
_entity.pdbx_description
1 polymer ?
#
loop_
_entity_poly.entity_id
_entity_poly.type
_entity_poly.pdbx_seq_one_letter_code
_entity_poly.pdbx_strand_id
1 'polypeptide(L)'
;MSSVPLATSPVGISQSAYLSFFTVTVWMTVEIGPMRTTVVSEASCSHRDNNGWPIQLDKYFANYFKRTSLNPLETETSECLVSSVPMKCLCRGLELGCDEANLRAVPSVSSNVTLMSLRRNLIRKLPPDGFKKYLDLQKLYLQNNKIRSVSMYAFRGLHNLTKLYLSHNRITFLKPGVFEDLHRLEWLIIEDNHLSRISPLTFYGLNSLILLVLMNNALTRLPDKPLCQHMPRLDWLDFEGNHIHNLRNLTFISCSSLTVLIMRKNKINHLSENTFASLQKLDELDLGNNKIEYLPPHVFKDLKDLSQLNLSYNPIQKIQGNQFDYLVKLKSLSLEGIEISNIQQRMFRPLRNLSHIYFKKFQYCGYAPHVRSCKPNTDGISSVENLLASIIQRIFVWVVSAVTCFGNIFVICMRPYIRSENKLHAMSIISLCCADCLMGIYLFVIGAFDLKFRGEYNKHAQLWMESVHCQLVGSLAILSTEVSVLLLTFLTLEKYICIVYPFRCLRPGKCRTITVLILIWTTGFIVAFVPLSNKEFFRNYYGTNGVCFPLHSEDTESTGAQIYSVAIFLGINLAAFIIIVFSYGSMFYSVHQSAITATEIRNQVNKEMMLAKRFFFIVFTDALCWIPIFILKFLSLLQVEIPGTINSWVVIFILPINSALNPILYTLTTRPFKETVLQVWDNYRQRRSINSRDSQKTYAPSFIWVEMWPLQEIPSELMKPALFTDPSEMSLISQSARLNSYS
;
A
#
# COMPACT_ATOMS: atom_id res chain seq x y z
N MET A 1 1.80 -12.57 -75.63
CA MET A 1 0.72 -12.16 -74.71
C MET A 1 1.35 -11.77 -73.36
N SER A 2 1.42 -10.46 -73.13
CA SER A 2 1.23 -9.75 -71.84
C SER A 2 1.86 -10.26 -70.54
N SER A 3 2.94 -9.55 -70.17
CA SER A 3 3.37 -9.06 -68.83
C SER A 3 2.35 -8.97 -67.69
N VAL A 4 2.78 -9.24 -66.43
CA VAL A 4 2.76 -8.33 -65.24
C VAL A 4 3.64 -8.91 -64.10
N PRO A 5 4.50 -8.11 -63.42
CA PRO A 5 5.22 -8.49 -62.20
C PRO A 5 4.45 -8.08 -60.92
N LEU A 6 4.47 -8.92 -59.87
CA LEU A 6 3.83 -8.62 -58.59
C LEU A 6 4.82 -7.92 -57.62
N ALA A 7 4.41 -6.74 -57.16
CA ALA A 7 5.13 -5.88 -56.24
C ALA A 7 5.23 -6.45 -54.81
N THR A 8 6.43 -6.46 -54.24
CA THR A 8 6.67 -6.60 -52.80
C THR A 8 6.34 -5.28 -52.09
N SER A 9 5.37 -5.33 -51.17
CA SER A 9 4.99 -4.20 -50.30
C SER A 9 5.77 -4.23 -48.98
N PRO A 10 6.15 -3.07 -48.39
CA PRO A 10 6.76 -3.00 -47.07
C PRO A 10 5.72 -2.55 -46.04
N VAL A 11 5.10 -3.47 -45.31
CA VAL A 11 4.32 -3.15 -44.11
C VAL A 11 4.56 -4.24 -43.07
N GLY A 12 5.18 -3.89 -41.95
CA GLY A 12 5.36 -4.82 -40.83
C GLY A 12 6.23 -4.38 -39.66
N ILE A 13 6.89 -3.22 -39.71
CA ILE A 13 7.88 -2.86 -38.67
C ILE A 13 7.25 -2.13 -37.46
N SER A 14 6.05 -1.53 -37.59
CA SER A 14 5.50 -0.72 -36.49
C SER A 14 4.89 -1.55 -35.35
N GLN A 15 4.10 -2.59 -35.63
CA GLN A 15 3.42 -3.39 -34.59
C GLN A 15 4.38 -4.21 -33.70
N SER A 16 5.52 -4.65 -34.24
CA SER A 16 6.51 -5.47 -33.52
C SER A 16 7.28 -4.69 -32.44
N ALA A 17 7.53 -3.40 -32.66
CA ALA A 17 8.17 -2.54 -31.64
C ALA A 17 7.21 -2.23 -30.47
N TYR A 18 5.91 -2.07 -30.74
CA TYR A 18 4.88 -1.81 -29.72
C TYR A 18 4.51 -3.05 -28.93
N LEU A 19 4.15 -4.14 -29.63
CA LEU A 19 4.74 -5.48 -29.44
C LEU A 19 5.67 -5.61 -28.25
N SER A 20 6.94 -5.39 -28.56
CA SER A 20 8.12 -5.65 -27.75
C SER A 20 8.25 -4.71 -26.56
N PHE A 21 7.89 -3.43 -26.67
CA PHE A 21 7.95 -2.50 -25.53
C PHE A 21 6.85 -2.81 -24.52
N PHE A 22 5.61 -3.01 -24.96
CA PHE A 22 4.53 -3.44 -24.07
C PHE A 22 4.70 -4.87 -23.62
N THR A 23 5.28 -5.76 -24.42
CA THR A 23 5.55 -7.13 -24.00
C THR A 23 6.77 -7.18 -23.10
N VAL A 24 7.67 -6.18 -23.06
CA VAL A 24 8.68 -6.00 -22.01
C VAL A 24 8.08 -5.38 -20.74
N THR A 25 7.13 -4.44 -20.86
CA THR A 25 6.41 -3.89 -19.68
C THR A 25 5.40 -4.88 -19.09
N VAL A 26 4.75 -5.67 -19.94
CA VAL A 26 3.86 -6.78 -19.60
C VAL A 26 4.68 -8.01 -19.21
N TRP A 27 5.84 -8.32 -19.82
CA TRP A 27 6.73 -9.34 -19.28
C TRP A 27 7.34 -8.92 -17.94
N MET A 28 7.66 -7.64 -17.71
CA MET A 28 8.14 -7.20 -16.39
C MET A 28 7.03 -7.09 -15.35
N THR A 29 5.75 -7.07 -15.76
CA THR A 29 4.58 -7.21 -14.86
C THR A 29 3.99 -8.62 -14.83
N VAL A 30 4.47 -9.56 -15.68
CA VAL A 30 3.95 -10.94 -15.84
C VAL A 30 5.05 -12.01 -15.78
N GLU A 31 6.32 -11.67 -15.50
CA GLU A 31 7.29 -12.61 -14.92
C GLU A 31 7.01 -12.78 -13.41
N ILE A 32 5.82 -13.31 -13.14
CA ILE A 32 5.65 -14.31 -12.07
C ILE A 32 6.24 -15.60 -12.67
N GLY A 33 7.57 -15.67 -12.77
CA GLY A 33 8.24 -16.92 -13.08
C GLY A 33 7.98 -17.93 -11.98
N PRO A 34 7.84 -19.24 -12.28
CA PRO A 34 7.69 -20.24 -11.25
C PRO A 34 8.97 -20.22 -10.44
N MET A 35 8.90 -19.78 -9.18
CA MET A 35 9.93 -20.14 -8.21
C MET A 35 10.05 -21.66 -8.27
N ARG A 36 11.17 -22.15 -8.80
CA ARG A 36 11.57 -23.55 -8.66
C ARG A 36 11.49 -23.86 -7.17
N THR A 37 10.54 -24.70 -6.83
CA THR A 37 10.44 -25.49 -5.61
C THR A 37 11.71 -26.32 -5.48
N THR A 38 12.77 -25.68 -4.98
CA THR A 38 13.74 -26.39 -4.16
C THR A 38 13.03 -26.58 -2.83
N VAL A 39 12.61 -27.82 -2.59
CA VAL A 39 12.07 -28.27 -1.31
C VAL A 39 13.18 -28.13 -0.28
N VAL A 40 13.25 -26.96 0.33
CA VAL A 40 13.88 -26.72 1.62
C VAL A 40 12.74 -26.24 2.50
N SER A 41 12.35 -27.11 3.43
CA SER A 41 11.24 -26.94 4.36
C SER A 41 11.49 -25.76 5.30
N GLU A 42 11.01 -24.57 4.94
CA GLU A 42 10.87 -23.43 5.85
C GLU A 42 9.45 -22.88 5.81
N ALA A 43 8.93 -22.61 7.01
CA ALA A 43 7.52 -22.43 7.30
C ALA A 43 6.96 -21.08 6.81
N SER A 44 5.86 -21.15 6.07
CA SER A 44 5.06 -20.01 5.61
C SER A 44 4.33 -19.34 6.78
N CYS A 45 4.74 -18.12 7.14
CA CYS A 45 3.95 -17.23 8.00
C CYS A 45 2.85 -16.55 7.20
N SER A 46 1.62 -17.01 7.37
CA SER A 46 0.42 -16.23 7.07
C SER A 46 0.03 -15.44 8.32
N HIS A 47 -0.36 -14.18 8.15
CA HIS A 47 -1.07 -13.37 9.15
C HIS A 47 -2.40 -14.06 9.47
N ARG A 48 -2.33 -14.98 10.43
CA ARG A 48 -3.44 -15.55 11.15
C ARG A 48 -2.89 -15.76 12.56
N ASP A 49 -3.60 -15.20 13.54
CA ASP A 49 -3.27 -15.27 14.97
C ASP A 49 -2.79 -16.67 15.38
N ASN A 50 -1.48 -16.88 15.29
CA ASN A 50 -0.83 -18.08 15.77
C ASN A 50 -0.36 -17.70 17.16
N ASN A 51 -1.20 -18.05 18.14
CA ASN A 51 -0.91 -17.98 19.55
C ASN A 51 0.44 -18.66 19.83
N GLY A 52 1.53 -17.88 19.82
CA GLY A 52 2.90 -18.27 20.16
C GLY A 52 3.10 -18.62 21.64
N TRP A 53 2.01 -18.78 22.38
CA TRP A 53 1.95 -19.01 23.81
C TRP A 53 2.74 -20.22 24.29
N PRO A 54 2.75 -21.39 23.60
CA PRO A 54 3.57 -22.52 24.06
C PRO A 54 5.06 -22.20 23.99
N ILE A 55 5.53 -21.56 22.90
CA ILE A 55 6.95 -21.31 22.65
C ILE A 55 7.48 -20.17 23.52
N GLN A 56 6.66 -19.15 23.81
CA GLN A 56 7.05 -18.01 24.64
C GLN A 56 6.99 -18.34 26.14
N LEU A 57 5.98 -19.10 26.61
CA LEU A 57 5.98 -19.66 27.97
C LEU A 57 7.13 -20.64 28.15
N ASP A 58 7.35 -21.57 27.21
CA ASP A 58 8.43 -22.54 27.31
C ASP A 58 9.78 -21.84 27.30
N LYS A 59 9.96 -20.73 26.57
CA LYS A 59 11.20 -19.94 26.59
C LYS A 59 11.40 -19.16 27.90
N TYR A 60 10.34 -18.59 28.47
CA TYR A 60 10.41 -17.85 29.74
C TYR A 60 10.68 -18.80 30.91
N PHE A 61 9.94 -19.91 30.98
CA PHE A 61 10.11 -20.92 32.03
C PHE A 61 11.26 -21.91 31.76
N ALA A 62 11.79 -22.05 30.55
CA ALA A 62 12.97 -22.90 30.28
C ALA A 62 14.17 -22.49 31.13
N ASN A 63 14.35 -21.19 31.40
CA ASN A 63 15.41 -20.71 32.29
C ASN A 63 15.13 -21.03 33.77
N TYR A 64 13.86 -21.07 34.18
CA TYR A 64 13.45 -21.50 35.51
C TYR A 64 13.66 -23.02 35.68
N PHE A 65 13.33 -23.82 34.67
CA PHE A 65 13.54 -25.28 34.65
C PHE A 65 15.02 -25.69 34.48
N LYS A 66 15.86 -24.88 33.82
CA LYS A 66 17.31 -25.13 33.69
C LYS A 66 18.04 -25.13 35.03
N ARG A 67 17.47 -24.49 36.06
CA ARG A 67 18.04 -24.47 37.42
C ARG A 67 17.64 -25.69 38.26
N THR A 68 16.70 -26.51 37.78
CA THR A 68 16.05 -27.58 38.57
C THR A 68 16.12 -28.96 37.92
N SER A 69 16.79 -29.11 36.78
CA SER A 69 16.88 -30.39 36.05
C SER A 69 18.31 -30.71 35.63
N LEU A 70 18.98 -31.52 36.44
CA LEU A 70 20.06 -32.40 36.01
C LEU A 70 19.49 -33.81 36.15
N ASN A 71 19.04 -34.39 35.03
CA ASN A 71 19.08 -35.81 34.65
C ASN A 71 18.05 -36.11 33.55
N PRO A 72 18.46 -36.28 32.28
CA PRO A 72 17.64 -36.89 31.26
C PRO A 72 18.12 -38.33 31.00
N LEU A 73 17.55 -39.30 31.71
CA LEU A 73 17.55 -40.69 31.24
C LEU A 73 16.46 -41.47 32.01
N GLU A 74 15.23 -41.50 31.51
CA GLU A 74 14.28 -42.53 31.94
C GLU A 74 13.63 -43.19 30.72
N THR A 75 14.08 -44.42 30.57
CA THR A 75 13.69 -45.50 29.67
C THR A 75 12.19 -45.80 29.71
N GLU A 76 11.67 -46.11 28.52
CA GLU A 76 10.31 -46.62 28.30
C GLU A 76 10.10 -47.99 28.95
N THR A 77 9.35 -48.03 30.04
CA THR A 77 8.61 -49.22 30.47
C THR A 77 7.17 -48.82 30.77
N SER A 78 6.24 -49.19 29.89
CA SER A 78 4.85 -48.75 29.87
C SER A 78 3.89 -49.82 30.42
N GLU A 79 4.10 -50.27 31.66
CA GLU A 79 3.06 -51.04 32.35
C GLU A 79 2.06 -50.09 33.03
N CYS A 80 0.77 -50.41 32.95
CA CYS A 80 -0.27 -49.61 33.60
C CYS A 80 -0.37 -50.02 35.07
N LEU A 81 -0.09 -49.09 35.98
CA LEU A 81 -0.16 -49.27 37.43
C LEU A 81 -1.47 -48.75 38.04
N VAL A 82 -2.43 -48.36 37.19
CA VAL A 82 -3.75 -47.85 37.55
C VAL A 82 -4.79 -48.95 37.37
N SER A 83 -5.51 -49.32 38.44
CA SER A 83 -6.62 -50.27 38.36
C SER A 83 -7.92 -49.60 37.89
N SER A 84 -8.76 -50.38 37.19
CA SER A 84 -10.10 -49.99 36.69
C SER A 84 -10.12 -48.86 35.65
N VAL A 85 -9.23 -48.93 34.65
CA VAL A 85 -9.15 -47.95 33.55
C VAL A 85 -10.31 -48.15 32.54
N PRO A 86 -11.07 -47.10 32.17
CA PRO A 86 -12.11 -47.22 31.14
C PRO A 86 -11.53 -47.62 29.77
N MET A 87 -12.26 -48.44 28.99
CA MET A 87 -11.81 -48.98 27.68
C MET A 87 -11.36 -47.92 26.66
N LYS A 88 -11.82 -46.67 26.78
CA LYS A 88 -11.47 -45.55 25.89
C LYS A 88 -10.32 -44.69 26.41
N CYS A 89 -9.70 -45.08 27.52
CA CYS A 89 -8.60 -44.36 28.13
C CYS A 89 -7.28 -45.11 27.95
N LEU A 90 -6.21 -44.35 27.78
CA LEU A 90 -4.83 -44.82 27.75
C LEU A 90 -4.21 -44.68 29.15
N CYS A 91 -3.36 -45.62 29.52
CA CYS A 91 -2.67 -45.64 30.80
C CYS A 91 -1.18 -45.93 30.58
N ARG A 92 -0.31 -45.14 31.22
CA ARG A 92 1.15 -45.33 31.22
C ARG A 92 1.68 -45.08 32.62
N GLY A 93 2.15 -46.12 33.32
CA GLY A 93 2.53 -46.01 34.72
C GLY A 93 1.35 -45.56 35.57
N LEU A 94 1.46 -44.37 36.19
CA LEU A 94 0.42 -43.73 37.01
C LEU A 94 -0.31 -42.59 36.29
N GLU A 95 -0.07 -42.41 34.99
CA GLU A 95 -0.70 -41.39 34.16
C GLU A 95 -1.90 -41.96 33.41
N LEU A 96 -3.04 -41.28 33.54
CA LEU A 96 -4.29 -41.64 32.89
C LEU A 96 -4.68 -40.59 31.83
N GLY A 97 -4.76 -41.02 30.56
CA GLY A 97 -5.19 -40.21 29.43
C GLY A 97 -6.55 -40.67 28.86
N CYS A 98 -7.63 -39.97 29.19
CA CYS A 98 -8.98 -40.19 28.66
C CYS A 98 -9.41 -39.07 27.71
N ASP A 99 -8.55 -38.70 26.77
CA ASP A 99 -8.86 -37.63 25.83
C ASP A 99 -9.86 -38.12 24.77
N GLU A 100 -10.84 -37.30 24.40
CA GLU A 100 -11.86 -37.62 23.37
C GLU A 100 -12.72 -38.88 23.65
N ALA A 101 -12.77 -39.33 24.90
CA ALA A 101 -13.51 -40.53 25.32
C ALA A 101 -15.04 -40.33 25.43
N ASN A 102 -15.58 -39.17 25.05
CA ASN A 102 -17.00 -38.78 25.17
C ASN A 102 -17.55 -38.85 26.61
N LEU A 103 -16.70 -38.64 27.61
CA LEU A 103 -17.05 -38.71 29.03
C LEU A 103 -17.98 -37.55 29.43
N ARG A 104 -19.02 -37.85 30.20
CA ARG A 104 -19.96 -36.84 30.76
C ARG A 104 -19.65 -36.47 32.21
N ALA A 105 -18.84 -37.26 32.88
CA ALA A 105 -18.41 -37.10 34.27
C ALA A 105 -16.97 -37.61 34.42
N VAL A 106 -16.34 -37.27 35.55
CA VAL A 106 -15.01 -37.76 35.91
C VAL A 106 -15.07 -39.29 36.10
N PRO A 107 -14.19 -40.07 35.46
CA PRO A 107 -14.18 -41.52 35.60
C PRO A 107 -13.72 -41.93 37.01
N SER A 108 -14.18 -43.09 37.48
CA SER A 108 -13.77 -43.65 38.77
C SER A 108 -12.65 -44.66 38.57
N VAL A 109 -11.41 -44.29 38.91
CA VAL A 109 -10.19 -45.13 38.76
C VAL A 109 -9.43 -45.28 40.09
N SER A 110 -8.31 -46.00 40.14
CA SER A 110 -7.46 -46.09 41.34
C SER A 110 -7.03 -44.72 41.92
N SER A 111 -6.75 -44.63 43.22
CA SER A 111 -6.38 -43.40 43.93
C SER A 111 -4.93 -42.94 43.68
N ASN A 112 -4.05 -43.83 43.24
CA ASN A 112 -2.61 -43.60 43.01
C ASN A 112 -2.28 -42.82 41.73
N VAL A 113 -3.29 -42.30 41.01
CA VAL A 113 -3.10 -41.57 39.74
C VAL A 113 -2.43 -40.22 39.99
N THR A 114 -1.30 -39.98 39.33
CA THR A 114 -0.51 -38.74 39.46
C THR A 114 -0.84 -37.71 38.38
N LEU A 115 -1.30 -38.17 37.21
CA LEU A 115 -1.74 -37.32 36.10
C LEU A 115 -3.07 -37.82 35.57
N MET A 116 -4.05 -36.92 35.45
CA MET A 116 -5.35 -37.21 34.86
C MET A 116 -5.66 -36.24 33.73
N SER A 117 -5.72 -36.75 32.50
CA SER A 117 -6.13 -36.00 31.32
C SER A 117 -7.53 -36.39 30.86
N LEU A 118 -8.44 -35.42 30.86
CA LEU A 118 -9.84 -35.56 30.46
C LEU A 118 -10.19 -34.55 29.35
N ARG A 119 -9.26 -34.27 28.44
CA ARG A 119 -9.44 -33.23 27.41
C ARG A 119 -10.49 -33.63 26.39
N ARG A 120 -11.13 -32.63 25.78
CA ARG A 120 -12.07 -32.82 24.65
C ARG A 120 -13.22 -33.80 24.98
N ASN A 121 -13.76 -33.71 26.18
CA ASN A 121 -14.88 -34.52 26.64
C ASN A 121 -16.18 -33.69 26.74
N LEU A 122 -17.24 -34.27 27.30
CA LEU A 122 -18.58 -33.70 27.40
C LEU A 122 -18.95 -33.35 28.86
N ILE A 123 -17.96 -33.17 29.73
CA ILE A 123 -18.19 -32.89 31.16
C ILE A 123 -18.84 -31.52 31.32
N ARG A 124 -19.95 -31.46 32.05
CA ARG A 124 -20.76 -30.22 32.22
C ARG A 124 -20.60 -29.53 33.56
N LYS A 125 -20.28 -30.29 34.62
CA LYS A 125 -20.19 -29.80 36.00
C LYS A 125 -19.12 -30.57 36.75
N LEU A 126 -18.42 -29.90 37.67
CA LEU A 126 -17.54 -30.54 38.64
C LEU A 126 -18.28 -30.59 39.99
N PRO A 127 -18.76 -31.77 40.42
CA PRO A 127 -19.50 -31.93 41.67
C PRO A 127 -18.59 -31.74 42.90
N PRO A 128 -19.15 -31.50 44.10
CA PRO A 128 -18.37 -31.52 45.34
C PRO A 128 -17.65 -32.87 45.51
N ASP A 129 -16.43 -32.84 46.04
CA ASP A 129 -15.59 -34.00 46.34
C ASP A 129 -15.31 -34.92 45.12
N GLY A 130 -15.51 -34.42 43.89
CA GLY A 130 -15.38 -35.21 42.65
C GLY A 130 -13.98 -35.80 42.42
N PHE A 131 -12.95 -35.20 43.01
CA PHE A 131 -11.56 -35.66 42.94
C PHE A 131 -10.98 -36.09 44.29
N LYS A 132 -11.79 -36.14 45.37
CA LYS A 132 -11.32 -36.33 46.75
C LYS A 132 -10.49 -37.60 46.96
N LYS A 133 -10.71 -38.64 46.16
CA LYS A 133 -9.96 -39.90 46.27
C LYS A 133 -8.55 -39.86 45.66
N TYR A 134 -8.22 -38.85 44.85
CA TYR A 134 -6.98 -38.76 44.10
C TYR A 134 -5.95 -37.87 44.82
N LEU A 135 -5.53 -38.29 46.02
CA LEU A 135 -4.64 -37.48 46.88
C LEU A 135 -3.24 -37.26 46.30
N ASP A 136 -2.79 -38.18 45.44
CA ASP A 136 -1.47 -38.14 44.78
C ASP A 136 -1.48 -37.39 43.45
N LEU A 137 -2.64 -36.83 43.05
CA LEU A 137 -2.79 -36.17 41.75
C LEU A 137 -1.98 -34.87 41.71
N GLN A 138 -1.07 -34.79 40.74
CA GLN A 138 -0.19 -33.66 40.50
C GLN A 138 -0.65 -32.81 39.31
N LYS A 139 -1.18 -33.42 38.26
CA LYS A 139 -1.56 -32.73 37.02
C LYS A 139 -2.99 -33.10 36.61
N LEU A 140 -3.83 -32.09 36.41
CA LEU A 140 -5.22 -32.26 36.00
C LEU A 140 -5.55 -31.42 34.75
N TYR A 141 -5.93 -32.11 33.68
CA TYR A 141 -6.26 -31.51 32.39
C TYR A 141 -7.76 -31.67 32.10
N LEU A 142 -8.49 -30.55 32.06
CA LEU A 142 -9.94 -30.50 31.82
C LEU A 142 -10.31 -29.62 30.62
N GLN A 143 -9.36 -29.34 29.73
CA GLN A 143 -9.57 -28.44 28.60
C GLN A 143 -10.61 -28.96 27.60
N ASN A 144 -11.25 -28.03 26.88
CA ASN A 144 -12.18 -28.34 25.78
C ASN A 144 -13.35 -29.23 26.23
N ASN A 145 -13.89 -28.98 27.41
CA ASN A 145 -15.10 -29.62 27.92
C ASN A 145 -16.30 -28.67 27.78
N LYS A 146 -17.40 -28.97 28.48
CA LYS A 146 -18.61 -28.12 28.54
C LYS A 146 -18.88 -27.65 29.97
N ILE A 147 -17.84 -27.50 30.79
CA ILE A 147 -17.96 -27.21 32.22
C ILE A 147 -18.56 -25.82 32.40
N ARG A 148 -19.75 -25.75 33.02
CA ARG A 148 -20.44 -24.49 33.33
C ARG A 148 -20.33 -24.11 34.80
N SER A 149 -20.26 -25.10 35.67
CA SER A 149 -20.30 -24.92 37.13
C SER A 149 -19.26 -25.78 37.80
N VAL A 150 -18.47 -25.14 38.67
CA VAL A 150 -17.49 -25.76 39.54
C VAL A 150 -17.99 -25.59 40.98
N SER A 151 -18.21 -26.70 41.68
CA SER A 151 -18.57 -26.66 43.09
C SER A 151 -17.44 -26.07 43.94
N MET A 152 -17.75 -25.43 45.06
CA MET A 152 -16.75 -24.90 46.00
C MET A 152 -15.79 -25.99 46.50
N TYR A 153 -16.29 -27.21 46.69
CA TYR A 153 -15.51 -28.35 47.17
C TYR A 153 -15.08 -29.29 46.03
N ALA A 154 -15.07 -28.84 44.77
CA ALA A 154 -14.75 -29.70 43.64
C ALA A 154 -13.33 -30.28 43.72
N PHE A 155 -12.36 -29.47 44.14
CA PHE A 155 -10.93 -29.82 44.21
C PHE A 155 -10.44 -30.15 45.62
N ARG A 156 -11.36 -30.44 46.54
CA ARG A 156 -11.05 -30.72 47.94
C ARG A 156 -10.12 -31.93 48.07
N GLY A 157 -9.10 -31.84 48.91
CA GLY A 157 -8.12 -32.90 49.18
C GLY A 157 -6.95 -33.00 48.19
N LEU A 158 -6.94 -32.21 47.11
CA LEU A 158 -5.88 -32.24 46.09
C LEU A 158 -4.62 -31.44 46.50
N HIS A 159 -4.04 -31.77 47.66
CA HIS A 159 -2.91 -31.02 48.24
C HIS A 159 -1.61 -31.10 47.43
N ASN A 160 -1.47 -32.13 46.59
CA ASN A 160 -0.30 -32.36 45.73
C ASN A 160 -0.43 -31.82 44.30
N LEU A 161 -1.56 -31.20 43.96
CA LEU A 161 -1.80 -30.71 42.62
C LEU A 161 -0.89 -29.51 42.32
N THR A 162 -0.11 -29.61 41.25
CA THR A 162 0.83 -28.58 40.78
C THR A 162 0.32 -27.85 39.54
N LYS A 163 -0.43 -28.52 38.66
CA LYS A 163 -0.97 -27.93 37.42
C LYS A 163 -2.44 -28.24 37.22
N LEU A 164 -3.23 -27.19 37.00
CA LEU A 164 -4.67 -27.27 36.73
C LEU A 164 -5.03 -26.48 35.47
N TYR A 165 -5.58 -27.19 34.48
CA TYR A 165 -6.02 -26.60 33.23
C TYR A 165 -7.54 -26.71 33.06
N LEU A 166 -8.21 -25.57 32.91
CA LEU A 166 -9.65 -25.43 32.73
C LEU A 166 -10.02 -24.68 31.43
N SER A 167 -9.08 -24.54 30.50
CA SER A 167 -9.24 -23.76 29.26
C SER A 167 -10.39 -24.25 28.35
N HIS A 168 -10.95 -23.35 27.55
CA HIS A 168 -12.01 -23.65 26.57
C HIS A 168 -13.20 -24.39 27.20
N ASN A 169 -13.74 -23.83 28.27
CA ASN A 169 -14.95 -24.31 28.93
C ASN A 169 -16.02 -23.22 28.89
N ARG A 170 -17.05 -23.30 29.74
CA ARG A 170 -18.16 -22.35 29.81
C ARG A 170 -18.36 -21.85 31.23
N ILE A 171 -17.28 -21.74 32.01
CA ILE A 171 -17.32 -21.36 33.42
C ILE A 171 -17.66 -19.88 33.50
N THR A 172 -18.74 -19.56 34.22
CA THR A 172 -19.21 -18.17 34.38
C THR A 172 -18.81 -17.54 35.71
N PHE A 173 -18.57 -18.37 36.73
CA PHE A 173 -18.26 -17.92 38.08
C PHE A 173 -17.50 -18.99 38.88
N LEU A 174 -16.51 -18.55 39.67
CA LEU A 174 -15.77 -19.36 40.62
C LEU A 174 -16.04 -18.84 42.03
N LYS A 175 -16.51 -19.74 42.91
CA LYS A 175 -16.83 -19.39 44.31
C LYS A 175 -15.55 -19.06 45.09
N PRO A 176 -15.60 -18.13 46.08
CA PRO A 176 -14.53 -17.97 47.05
C PRO A 176 -14.12 -19.30 47.68
N GLY A 177 -12.81 -19.55 47.84
CA GLY A 177 -12.28 -20.77 48.44
C GLY A 177 -12.34 -22.02 47.55
N VAL A 178 -12.71 -21.93 46.27
CA VAL A 178 -12.78 -23.11 45.37
C VAL A 178 -11.44 -23.83 45.21
N PHE A 179 -10.33 -23.15 45.46
CA PHE A 179 -8.96 -23.66 45.37
C PHE A 179 -8.26 -23.78 46.74
N GLU A 180 -9.01 -23.75 47.84
CA GLU A 180 -8.48 -23.66 49.21
C GLU A 180 -7.39 -24.69 49.53
N ASP A 181 -7.61 -25.96 49.18
CA ASP A 181 -6.69 -27.06 49.49
C ASP A 181 -5.47 -27.15 48.55
N LEU A 182 -5.42 -26.35 47.48
CA LEU A 182 -4.43 -26.44 46.38
C LEU A 182 -3.11 -25.73 46.70
N HIS A 183 -2.52 -26.01 47.86
CA HIS A 183 -1.37 -25.27 48.39
C HIS A 183 -0.07 -25.40 47.56
N ARG A 184 0.07 -26.48 46.79
CA ARG A 184 1.21 -26.76 45.90
C ARG A 184 0.95 -26.38 44.43
N LEU A 185 -0.19 -25.77 44.13
CA LEU A 185 -0.53 -25.40 42.76
C LEU A 185 0.38 -24.29 42.29
N GLU A 186 1.10 -24.55 41.20
CA GLU A 186 2.00 -23.60 40.55
C GLU A 186 1.30 -22.94 39.36
N TRP A 187 0.55 -23.72 38.57
CA TRP A 187 -0.05 -23.26 37.31
C TRP A 187 -1.56 -23.40 37.34
N LEU A 188 -2.26 -22.28 37.17
CA LEU A 188 -3.71 -22.23 37.03
C LEU A 188 -4.08 -21.53 35.73
N ILE A 189 -4.63 -22.28 34.78
CA ILE A 189 -4.95 -21.79 33.44
C ILE A 189 -6.46 -21.91 33.20
N ILE A 190 -7.12 -20.77 33.05
CA ILE A 190 -8.58 -20.63 32.85
C ILE A 190 -8.83 -19.71 31.66
N GLU A 191 -8.25 -20.05 30.53
CA GLU A 191 -8.41 -19.35 29.24
C GLU A 191 -9.76 -19.68 28.59
N ASP A 192 -10.29 -18.79 27.75
CA ASP A 192 -11.47 -19.02 26.91
C ASP A 192 -12.65 -19.60 27.70
N ASN A 193 -13.10 -18.81 28.66
CA ASN A 193 -14.26 -19.09 29.50
C ASN A 193 -15.18 -17.85 29.50
N HIS A 194 -16.15 -17.81 30.43
CA HIS A 194 -17.13 -16.72 30.51
C HIS A 194 -17.11 -16.06 31.89
N LEU A 195 -15.95 -16.01 32.55
CA LEU A 195 -15.82 -15.40 33.87
C LEU A 195 -16.12 -13.91 33.76
N SER A 196 -17.14 -13.45 34.49
CA SER A 196 -17.56 -12.04 34.50
C SER A 196 -16.94 -11.23 35.65
N ARG A 197 -16.55 -11.91 36.72
CA ARG A 197 -15.98 -11.33 37.95
C ARG A 197 -15.07 -12.32 38.65
N ILE A 198 -14.08 -11.79 39.35
CA ILE A 198 -13.19 -12.52 40.27
C ILE A 198 -13.16 -11.83 41.63
N SER A 199 -13.01 -12.62 42.69
CA SER A 199 -12.77 -12.13 44.04
C SER A 199 -11.36 -12.57 44.47
N PRO A 200 -10.60 -11.77 45.24
CA PRO A 200 -9.31 -12.22 45.76
C PRO A 200 -9.43 -13.49 46.60
N LEU A 201 -10.56 -13.68 47.28
CA LEU A 201 -10.87 -14.89 48.05
C LEU A 201 -11.11 -16.13 47.18
N THR A 202 -11.32 -15.99 45.87
CA THR A 202 -11.36 -17.12 44.93
C THR A 202 -10.02 -17.86 44.92
N PHE A 203 -8.92 -17.15 45.10
CA PHE A 203 -7.54 -17.67 45.08
C PHE A 203 -7.00 -17.99 46.48
N TYR A 204 -7.86 -18.04 47.50
CA TYR A 204 -7.46 -18.43 48.85
C TYR A 204 -6.79 -19.81 48.84
N GLY A 205 -5.67 -19.94 49.53
CA GLY A 205 -4.91 -21.21 49.64
C GLY A 205 -3.79 -21.41 48.60
N LEU A 206 -3.72 -20.58 47.55
CA LEU A 206 -2.77 -20.71 46.42
C LEU A 206 -1.36 -20.16 46.73
N ASN A 207 -0.75 -20.67 47.80
CA ASN A 207 0.52 -20.17 48.33
C ASN A 207 1.74 -20.39 47.40
N SER A 208 1.66 -21.34 46.48
CA SER A 208 2.75 -21.71 45.57
C SER A 208 2.51 -21.26 44.12
N LEU A 209 1.45 -20.49 43.85
CA LEU A 209 1.07 -20.15 42.48
C LEU A 209 2.10 -19.22 41.85
N ILE A 210 2.58 -19.59 40.66
CA ILE A 210 3.57 -18.87 39.85
C ILE A 210 2.88 -18.26 38.63
N LEU A 211 1.97 -19.01 38.00
CA LEU A 211 1.31 -18.64 36.74
C LEU A 211 -0.21 -18.65 36.89
N LEU A 212 -0.83 -17.49 36.61
CA LEU A 212 -2.28 -17.35 36.52
C LEU A 212 -2.68 -16.77 35.16
N VAL A 213 -3.40 -17.57 34.37
CA VAL A 213 -3.90 -17.17 33.04
C VAL A 213 -5.43 -17.10 33.07
N LEU A 214 -5.96 -15.90 32.80
CA LEU A 214 -7.39 -15.59 32.72
C LEU A 214 -7.76 -14.95 31.37
N MET A 215 -6.98 -15.24 30.32
CA MET A 215 -7.17 -14.73 28.97
C MET A 215 -8.56 -15.08 28.40
N ASN A 216 -9.10 -14.20 27.55
CA ASN A 216 -10.35 -14.37 26.80
C ASN A 216 -11.53 -14.79 27.70
N ASN A 217 -11.73 -14.04 28.77
CA ASN A 217 -12.92 -14.12 29.62
C ASN A 217 -13.79 -12.86 29.43
N ALA A 218 -14.80 -12.70 30.27
CA ALA A 218 -15.72 -11.56 30.23
C ALA A 218 -15.52 -10.60 31.43
N LEU A 219 -14.30 -10.52 31.97
CA LEU A 219 -14.03 -9.72 33.17
C LEU A 219 -14.19 -8.23 32.85
N THR A 220 -15.12 -7.56 33.55
CA THR A 220 -15.39 -6.13 33.34
C THR A 220 -14.60 -5.23 34.29
N ARG A 221 -14.25 -5.75 35.47
CA ARG A 221 -13.54 -5.04 36.54
C ARG A 221 -12.65 -6.01 37.32
N LEU A 222 -11.52 -5.51 37.78
CA LEU A 222 -10.69 -6.17 38.78
C LEU A 222 -11.19 -5.85 40.20
N PRO A 223 -10.86 -6.67 41.21
CA PRO A 223 -11.33 -6.45 42.56
C PRO A 223 -10.73 -5.21 43.22
N ASP A 224 -11.50 -4.64 44.14
CA ASP A 224 -11.16 -3.43 44.91
C ASP A 224 -10.23 -3.70 46.10
N LYS A 225 -9.89 -4.97 46.30
CA LYS A 225 -9.02 -5.49 47.35
C LYS A 225 -7.74 -6.06 46.70
N PRO A 226 -6.64 -6.21 47.46
CA PRO A 226 -5.38 -6.68 46.90
C PRO A 226 -5.51 -8.06 46.26
N LEU A 227 -5.26 -8.16 44.96
CA LEU A 227 -5.49 -9.38 44.19
C LEU A 227 -4.53 -10.51 44.59
N CYS A 228 -3.25 -10.20 44.79
CA CYS A 228 -2.20 -11.18 45.07
C CYS A 228 -2.02 -11.52 46.56
N GLN A 229 -2.93 -11.07 47.44
CA GLN A 229 -2.81 -11.31 48.89
C GLN A 229 -2.68 -12.81 49.24
N HIS A 230 -3.37 -13.67 48.48
CA HIS A 230 -3.34 -15.13 48.66
C HIS A 230 -2.46 -15.86 47.65
N MET A 231 -1.68 -15.13 46.85
CA MET A 231 -0.77 -15.66 45.82
C MET A 231 0.59 -14.93 45.90
N PRO A 232 1.33 -15.04 47.01
CA PRO A 232 2.53 -14.23 47.26
C PRO A 232 3.71 -14.54 46.30
N ARG A 233 3.68 -15.70 45.64
CA ARG A 233 4.71 -16.16 44.68
C ARG A 233 4.33 -15.92 43.21
N LEU A 234 3.22 -15.24 42.95
CA LEU A 234 2.75 -15.01 41.60
C LEU A 234 3.78 -14.20 40.80
N ASP A 235 4.21 -14.77 39.69
CA ASP A 235 5.25 -14.25 38.81
C ASP A 235 4.65 -13.77 37.48
N TRP A 236 3.70 -14.52 36.93
CA TRP A 236 3.03 -14.23 35.67
C TRP A 236 1.52 -14.12 35.84
N LEU A 237 0.97 -12.97 35.41
CA LEU A 237 -0.46 -12.69 35.44
C LEU A 237 -0.96 -12.19 34.08
N ASP A 238 -1.94 -12.90 33.54
CA ASP A 238 -2.49 -12.61 32.22
C ASP A 238 -4.01 -12.43 32.23
N PHE A 239 -4.43 -11.25 31.76
CA PHE A 239 -5.81 -10.81 31.57
C PHE A 239 -6.11 -10.42 30.12
N GLU A 240 -5.34 -10.88 29.12
CA GLU A 240 -5.58 -10.55 27.70
C GLU A 240 -7.04 -10.83 27.29
N GLY A 241 -7.59 -9.98 26.42
CA GLY A 241 -8.87 -10.26 25.76
C GLY A 241 -10.10 -10.22 26.68
N ASN A 242 -10.03 -9.46 27.77
CA ASN A 242 -11.15 -9.23 28.68
C ASN A 242 -11.85 -7.87 28.38
N HIS A 243 -12.68 -7.39 29.30
CA HIS A 243 -13.44 -6.14 29.17
C HIS A 243 -13.12 -5.17 30.31
N ILE A 244 -11.89 -5.18 30.83
CA ILE A 244 -11.50 -4.39 32.00
C ILE A 244 -11.45 -2.91 31.63
N HIS A 245 -12.18 -2.07 32.37
CA HIS A 245 -12.27 -0.62 32.11
C HIS A 245 -11.31 0.23 32.96
N ASN A 246 -11.23 -0.03 34.26
CA ASN A 246 -10.49 0.80 35.20
C ASN A 246 -9.59 -0.07 36.08
N LEU A 247 -8.38 0.41 36.33
CA LEU A 247 -7.46 -0.15 37.33
C LEU A 247 -7.49 0.75 38.57
N ARG A 248 -7.67 0.16 39.75
CA ARG A 248 -7.60 0.89 41.02
C ARG A 248 -6.21 0.74 41.64
N ASN A 249 -5.76 1.76 42.35
CA ASN A 249 -4.42 1.81 42.96
C ASN A 249 -4.15 0.61 43.89
N LEU A 250 -5.19 0.07 44.53
CA LEU A 250 -5.08 -1.02 45.49
C LEU A 250 -5.04 -2.43 44.85
N THR A 251 -5.34 -2.56 43.56
CA THR A 251 -5.49 -3.89 42.92
C THR A 251 -4.19 -4.69 42.95
N PHE A 252 -3.05 -4.04 42.66
CA PHE A 252 -1.73 -4.69 42.54
C PHE A 252 -0.81 -4.49 43.74
N ILE A 253 -1.29 -3.88 44.84
CA ILE A 253 -0.43 -3.49 45.98
C ILE A 253 0.31 -4.67 46.64
N SER A 254 -0.27 -5.87 46.60
CA SER A 254 0.33 -7.10 47.15
C SER A 254 1.07 -7.94 46.10
N CYS A 255 1.18 -7.50 44.84
CA CYS A 255 1.78 -8.26 43.75
C CYS A 255 3.28 -7.97 43.58
N SER A 256 4.04 -7.99 44.69
CA SER A 256 5.45 -7.57 44.72
C SER A 256 6.44 -8.53 44.02
N SER A 257 6.01 -9.78 43.79
CA SER A 257 6.81 -10.81 43.09
C SER A 257 6.60 -10.83 41.58
N LEU A 258 5.62 -10.07 41.06
CA LEU A 258 5.18 -10.18 39.67
C LEU A 258 6.26 -9.65 38.71
N THR A 259 6.58 -10.45 37.69
CA THR A 259 7.53 -10.11 36.63
C THR A 259 6.83 -9.86 35.29
N VAL A 260 5.70 -10.52 35.03
CA VAL A 260 4.95 -10.37 33.77
C VAL A 260 3.50 -10.01 34.03
N LEU A 261 3.05 -8.90 33.45
CA LEU A 261 1.66 -8.45 33.49
C LEU A 261 1.14 -8.17 32.08
N ILE A 262 0.22 -9.03 31.61
CA ILE A 262 -0.41 -8.89 30.30
C ILE A 262 -1.86 -8.43 30.49
N MET A 263 -2.20 -7.27 29.94
CA MET A 263 -3.55 -6.69 29.93
C MET A 263 -3.96 -6.19 28.54
N ARG A 264 -3.36 -6.75 27.48
CA ARG A 264 -3.65 -6.42 26.09
C ARG A 264 -5.13 -6.68 25.73
N LYS A 265 -5.66 -5.99 24.73
CA LYS A 265 -7.04 -6.20 24.22
C LYS A 265 -8.12 -6.08 25.30
N ASN A 266 -7.98 -5.09 26.19
CA ASN A 266 -8.99 -4.74 27.18
C ASN A 266 -9.65 -3.39 26.81
N LYS A 267 -10.37 -2.78 27.75
CA LYS A 267 -11.06 -1.48 27.56
C LYS A 267 -10.54 -0.42 28.52
N ILE A 268 -9.27 -0.51 28.91
CA ILE A 268 -8.67 0.38 29.91
C ILE A 268 -8.57 1.78 29.33
N ASN A 269 -9.19 2.77 29.96
CA ASN A 269 -9.17 4.16 29.49
C ASN A 269 -8.43 5.13 30.43
N HIS A 270 -8.38 4.82 31.72
CA HIS A 270 -7.75 5.65 32.74
C HIS A 270 -6.72 4.86 33.55
N LEU A 271 -5.53 5.44 33.70
CA LEU A 271 -4.48 4.99 34.61
C LEU A 271 -4.28 6.05 35.69
N SER A 272 -3.94 5.66 36.91
CA SER A 272 -3.47 6.57 37.95
C SER A 272 -1.96 6.49 38.09
N GLU A 273 -1.33 7.51 38.67
CA GLU A 273 0.13 7.58 38.82
C GLU A 273 0.70 6.39 39.61
N ASN A 274 -0.05 5.88 40.58
CA ASN A 274 0.39 4.82 41.48
C ASN A 274 -0.13 3.42 41.10
N THR A 275 -0.75 3.25 39.92
CA THR A 275 -1.30 1.94 39.50
C THR A 275 -0.26 0.81 39.56
N PHE A 276 0.99 1.10 39.19
CA PHE A 276 2.05 0.09 39.07
C PHE A 276 3.17 0.23 40.11
N ALA A 277 3.03 1.10 41.11
CA ALA A 277 4.09 1.46 42.06
C ALA A 277 4.67 0.26 42.84
N SER A 278 3.83 -0.74 43.13
CA SER A 278 4.23 -1.94 43.87
C SER A 278 4.90 -3.03 43.01
N LEU A 279 4.87 -2.91 41.68
CA LEU A 279 5.37 -3.91 40.74
C LEU A 279 6.86 -3.69 40.43
N GLN A 280 7.70 -3.61 41.47
CA GLN A 280 9.10 -3.20 41.32
C GLN A 280 9.97 -4.21 40.57
N LYS A 281 9.56 -5.49 40.53
CA LYS A 281 10.24 -6.59 39.81
C LYS A 281 9.68 -6.83 38.40
N LEU A 282 8.75 -5.99 37.94
CA LEU A 282 8.11 -6.18 36.65
C LEU A 282 9.14 -6.05 35.52
N ASP A 283 9.25 -7.09 34.71
CA ASP A 283 10.10 -7.18 33.52
C ASP A 283 9.30 -6.87 32.24
N GLU A 284 8.04 -7.34 32.17
CA GLU A 284 7.17 -7.14 31.00
C GLU A 284 5.79 -6.58 31.38
N LEU A 285 5.40 -5.50 30.70
CA LEU A 285 4.09 -4.87 30.81
C LEU A 285 3.47 -4.69 29.44
N ASP A 286 2.37 -5.41 29.17
CA ASP A 286 1.59 -5.25 27.95
C ASP A 286 0.23 -4.59 28.23
N LEU A 287 0.07 -3.38 27.70
CA LEU A 287 -1.15 -2.57 27.72
C LEU A 287 -1.68 -2.30 26.31
N GLY A 288 -1.21 -3.01 25.29
CA GLY A 288 -1.57 -2.79 23.90
C GLY A 288 -3.06 -3.03 23.62
N ASN A 289 -3.59 -2.44 22.55
CA ASN A 289 -5.01 -2.56 22.16
C ASN A 289 -5.99 -2.23 23.31
N ASN A 290 -5.77 -1.11 24.00
CA ASN A 290 -6.68 -0.59 25.03
C ASN A 290 -7.30 0.74 24.56
N LYS A 291 -7.85 1.53 25.48
CA LYS A 291 -8.50 2.82 25.22
C LYS A 291 -7.83 3.96 26.00
N ILE A 292 -6.54 3.84 26.28
CA ILE A 292 -5.78 4.81 27.09
C ILE A 292 -5.58 6.09 26.27
N GLU A 293 -6.14 7.21 26.74
CA GLU A 293 -6.02 8.52 26.08
C GLU A 293 -4.84 9.35 26.60
N TYR A 294 -4.53 9.22 27.90
CA TYR A 294 -3.50 9.98 28.57
C TYR A 294 -2.69 9.08 29.50
N LEU A 295 -1.36 9.28 29.49
CA LEU A 295 -0.47 8.67 30.45
C LEU A 295 -0.24 9.67 31.60
N PRO A 296 -0.59 9.32 32.85
CA PRO A 296 -0.25 10.16 33.98
C PRO A 296 1.26 10.38 34.10
N PRO A 297 1.69 11.53 34.64
CA PRO A 297 3.07 11.74 35.02
C PRO A 297 3.53 10.60 35.94
N HIS A 298 4.75 10.12 35.76
CA HIS A 298 5.38 9.16 36.66
C HIS A 298 4.72 7.77 36.81
N VAL A 299 3.72 7.42 36.00
CA VAL A 299 3.06 6.09 36.05
C VAL A 299 4.02 4.89 35.93
N PHE A 300 5.18 5.11 35.32
CA PHE A 300 6.24 4.09 35.15
C PHE A 300 7.47 4.31 36.04
N LYS A 301 7.45 5.28 36.96
CA LYS A 301 8.63 5.71 37.74
C LYS A 301 9.26 4.59 38.57
N ASP A 302 8.44 3.72 39.14
CA ASP A 302 8.90 2.65 40.04
C ASP A 302 9.28 1.36 39.29
N LEU A 303 9.01 1.27 37.99
CA LEU A 303 9.27 0.09 37.14
C LEU A 303 10.71 0.03 36.63
N LYS A 304 11.68 0.04 37.56
CA LYS A 304 13.12 0.14 37.24
C LYS A 304 13.68 -1.11 36.56
N ASP A 305 13.05 -2.26 36.79
CA ASP A 305 13.45 -3.56 36.22
C ASP A 305 12.79 -3.87 34.88
N LEU A 306 11.90 -3.00 34.39
CA LEU A 306 11.13 -3.22 33.18
C LEU A 306 12.04 -3.30 31.95
N SER A 307 11.94 -4.41 31.22
CA SER A 307 12.66 -4.65 29.97
C SER A 307 11.77 -4.55 28.74
N GLN A 308 10.46 -4.78 28.88
CA GLN A 308 9.50 -4.75 27.77
C GLN A 308 8.26 -3.93 28.15
N LEU A 309 7.93 -2.94 27.32
CA LEU A 309 6.74 -2.12 27.47
C LEU A 309 5.97 -2.05 26.14
N ASN A 310 4.73 -2.51 26.15
CA ASN A 310 3.83 -2.41 25.00
C ASN A 310 2.66 -1.47 25.30
N LEU A 311 2.57 -0.36 24.56
CA LEU A 311 1.48 0.62 24.62
C LEU A 311 0.72 0.71 23.29
N SER A 312 1.04 -0.17 22.33
CA SER A 312 0.53 -0.10 20.96
C SER A 312 -0.98 0.00 20.86
N TYR A 313 -1.47 0.63 19.80
CA TYR A 313 -2.90 0.74 19.46
C TYR A 313 -3.75 1.29 20.62
N ASN A 314 -3.22 2.27 21.35
CA ASN A 314 -3.99 3.10 22.27
C ASN A 314 -4.17 4.50 21.67
N PRO A 315 -5.32 5.17 21.90
CA PRO A 315 -5.59 6.52 21.41
C PRO A 315 -4.85 7.61 22.23
N ILE A 316 -3.54 7.41 22.50
CA ILE A 316 -2.74 8.32 23.32
C ILE A 316 -2.51 9.62 22.55
N GLN A 317 -2.96 10.74 23.11
CA GLN A 317 -2.86 12.04 22.44
C GLN A 317 -1.49 12.72 22.61
N LYS A 318 -0.88 12.56 23.79
CA LYS A 318 0.37 13.24 24.15
C LYS A 318 1.23 12.36 25.05
N ILE A 319 2.53 12.31 24.74
CA ILE A 319 3.54 11.65 25.57
C ILE A 319 4.46 12.74 26.12
N GLN A 320 4.69 12.75 27.44
CA GLN A 320 5.58 13.72 28.08
C GLN A 320 7.05 13.41 27.77
N GLY A 321 7.88 14.46 27.69
CA GLY A 321 9.31 14.33 27.34
C GLY A 321 10.13 13.45 28.31
N ASN A 322 9.67 13.31 29.54
CA ASN A 322 10.30 12.55 30.62
C ASN A 322 9.53 11.26 30.99
N GLN A 323 8.54 10.86 30.18
CA GLN A 323 7.64 9.73 30.48
C GLN A 323 8.40 8.42 30.75
N PHE A 324 9.52 8.22 30.06
CA PHE A 324 10.30 6.97 30.08
C PHE A 324 11.65 7.10 30.81
N ASP A 325 11.94 8.24 31.46
CA ASP A 325 13.27 8.55 32.02
C ASP A 325 13.76 7.52 33.05
N TYR A 326 12.84 6.90 33.77
CA TYR A 326 13.13 5.94 34.84
C TYR A 326 13.31 4.49 34.35
N LEU A 327 12.97 4.21 33.08
CA LEU A 327 12.99 2.88 32.48
C LEU A 327 14.38 2.51 31.94
N VAL A 328 15.39 2.54 32.82
CA VAL A 328 16.80 2.39 32.45
C VAL A 328 17.18 1.01 31.89
N LYS A 329 16.42 -0.05 32.24
CA LYS A 329 16.64 -1.42 31.75
C LYS A 329 15.80 -1.77 30.51
N LEU A 330 15.01 -0.83 29.99
CA LEU A 330 14.09 -1.10 28.89
C LEU A 330 14.85 -1.51 27.62
N LYS A 331 14.47 -2.65 27.06
CA LYS A 331 15.03 -3.26 25.85
C LYS A 331 14.08 -3.18 24.66
N SER A 332 12.77 -3.25 24.91
CA SER A 332 11.72 -3.21 23.89
C SER A 332 10.63 -2.20 24.27
N LEU A 333 10.29 -1.30 23.35
CA LEU A 333 9.22 -0.33 23.50
C LEU A 333 8.32 -0.35 22.27
N SER A 334 7.06 -0.73 22.42
CA SER A 334 6.08 -0.65 21.34
C SER A 334 5.13 0.53 21.52
N LEU A 335 5.19 1.45 20.55
CA LEU A 335 4.32 2.60 20.35
C LEU A 335 3.61 2.51 18.98
N GLU A 336 3.49 1.30 18.45
CA GLU A 336 2.81 1.04 17.17
C GLU A 336 1.35 1.50 17.21
N GLY A 337 0.83 2.06 16.11
CA GLY A 337 -0.53 2.57 16.05
C GLY A 337 -0.81 3.85 16.87
N ILE A 338 0.19 4.44 17.55
CA ILE A 338 0.07 5.70 18.27
C ILE A 338 0.57 6.87 17.42
N GLU A 339 -0.22 7.94 17.33
CA GLU A 339 0.13 9.18 16.65
C GLU A 339 0.81 10.17 17.63
N ILE A 340 2.12 10.36 17.52
CA ILE A 340 2.90 11.17 18.47
C ILE A 340 3.20 12.54 17.84
N SER A 341 2.24 13.46 17.93
CA SER A 341 2.36 14.82 17.37
C SER A 341 3.56 15.61 17.93
N ASN A 342 3.92 15.37 19.20
CA ASN A 342 4.96 16.10 19.92
C ASN A 342 6.26 15.31 20.08
N ILE A 343 6.59 14.41 19.16
CA ILE A 343 7.76 13.53 19.26
C ILE A 343 9.08 14.31 19.33
N GLN A 344 9.97 13.94 20.25
CA GLN A 344 11.25 14.60 20.48
C GLN A 344 12.35 13.58 20.82
N GLN A 345 13.60 13.86 20.41
CA GLN A 345 14.74 12.96 20.69
C GLN A 345 14.97 12.78 22.20
N ARG A 346 14.66 13.80 22.99
CA ARG A 346 14.77 13.77 24.46
C ARG A 346 13.90 12.67 25.10
N MET A 347 12.80 12.26 24.47
CA MET A 347 11.92 11.20 24.98
C MET A 347 12.62 9.84 25.05
N PHE A 348 13.51 9.56 24.09
CA PHE A 348 14.14 8.25 23.92
C PHE A 348 15.62 8.24 24.30
N ARG A 349 16.28 9.40 24.35
CA ARG A 349 17.70 9.55 24.72
C ARG A 349 18.09 8.89 26.06
N PRO A 350 17.27 8.91 27.12
CA PRO A 350 17.60 8.23 28.39
C PRO A 350 17.62 6.70 28.28
N LEU A 351 16.92 6.12 27.30
CA LEU A 351 16.75 4.68 27.14
C LEU A 351 17.98 4.06 26.45
N ARG A 352 19.11 4.00 27.17
CA ARG A 352 20.40 3.55 26.64
C ARG A 352 20.44 2.06 26.28
N ASN A 353 19.64 1.24 26.95
CA ASN A 353 19.57 -0.21 26.72
C ASN A 353 18.50 -0.61 25.68
N LEU A 354 17.83 0.37 25.07
CA LEU A 354 16.74 0.12 24.15
C LEU A 354 17.29 -0.48 22.85
N SER A 355 16.84 -1.71 22.56
CA SER A 355 17.28 -2.48 21.40
C SER A 355 16.24 -2.49 20.28
N HIS A 356 14.96 -2.50 20.65
CA HIS A 356 13.83 -2.56 19.74
C HIS A 356 12.84 -1.43 20.07
N ILE A 357 12.42 -0.70 19.05
CA ILE A 357 11.33 0.28 19.15
C ILE A 357 10.39 0.14 17.96
N TYR A 358 9.09 0.21 18.22
CA TYR A 358 8.03 0.10 17.21
C TYR A 358 7.21 1.38 17.22
N PHE A 359 7.04 2.00 16.06
CA PHE A 359 6.30 3.25 15.86
C PHE A 359 5.18 3.07 14.85
N LYS A 360 4.24 4.01 14.81
CA LYS A 360 3.23 4.10 13.74
C LYS A 360 3.85 4.53 12.40
N LYS A 361 4.69 5.57 12.39
CA LYS A 361 5.26 6.17 11.18
C LYS A 361 6.76 5.87 11.06
N PHE A 362 7.21 5.57 9.84
CA PHE A 362 8.62 5.31 9.52
C PHE A 362 9.56 6.44 9.99
N GLN A 363 9.17 7.70 9.75
CA GLN A 363 9.98 8.87 10.10
C GLN A 363 10.26 9.03 11.61
N TYR A 364 9.47 8.40 12.49
CA TYR A 364 9.68 8.48 13.94
C TYR A 364 10.97 7.78 14.38
N CYS A 365 11.49 6.86 13.58
CA CYS A 365 12.79 6.24 13.82
C CYS A 365 13.95 7.26 13.87
N GLY A 366 13.83 8.41 13.20
CA GLY A 366 14.82 9.48 13.26
C GLY A 366 15.02 10.08 14.66
N TYR A 367 14.05 9.91 15.58
CA TYR A 367 14.13 10.41 16.96
C TYR A 367 14.81 9.47 17.94
N ALA A 368 15.10 8.23 17.53
CA ALA A 368 15.75 7.22 18.35
C ALA A 368 16.96 6.58 17.63
N PRO A 369 17.97 7.37 17.22
CA PRO A 369 19.07 6.89 16.37
C PRO A 369 20.00 5.90 17.07
N HIS A 370 20.00 5.85 18.41
CA HIS A 370 20.81 4.90 19.19
C HIS A 370 20.19 3.50 19.28
N VAL A 371 18.96 3.32 18.79
CA VAL A 371 18.23 2.05 18.85
C VAL A 371 18.60 1.17 17.66
N ARG A 372 19.00 -0.08 17.94
CA ARG A 372 19.50 -1.02 16.92
C ARG A 372 18.42 -1.43 15.90
N SER A 373 17.19 -1.65 16.35
CA SER A 373 16.07 -2.07 15.51
C SER A 373 14.87 -1.14 15.72
N CYS A 374 14.56 -0.34 14.72
CA CYS A 374 13.37 0.51 14.70
C CYS A 374 12.40 0.08 13.60
N LYS A 375 11.12 -0.08 13.93
CA LYS A 375 10.04 -0.47 13.02
C LYS A 375 8.98 0.65 12.92
N PRO A 376 8.35 0.88 11.76
CA PRO A 376 8.56 0.20 10.48
C PRO A 376 9.88 0.63 9.82
N ASN A 377 10.47 -0.25 8.99
CA ASN A 377 11.74 0.02 8.28
C ASN A 377 11.54 0.74 6.94
N THR A 378 10.29 0.89 6.50
CA THR A 378 9.90 1.39 5.18
C THR A 378 8.45 1.88 5.23
N ASP A 379 8.14 2.89 4.43
CA ASP A 379 6.78 3.31 4.04
C ASP A 379 6.33 2.60 2.74
N GLY A 380 7.06 1.56 2.32
CA GLY A 380 6.92 0.81 1.08
C GLY A 380 7.62 1.43 -0.13
N ILE A 381 8.14 2.65 -0.02
CA ILE A 381 8.85 3.37 -1.09
C ILE A 381 10.30 3.62 -0.66
N SER A 382 10.44 4.13 0.55
CA SER A 382 11.66 4.57 1.18
C SER A 382 12.21 3.50 2.11
N SER A 383 13.52 3.55 2.33
CA SER A 383 14.24 2.74 3.31
C SER A 383 14.88 3.66 4.35
N VAL A 384 15.38 3.10 5.46
CA VAL A 384 16.13 3.87 6.48
C VAL A 384 17.25 4.70 5.87
N GLU A 385 17.93 4.14 4.86
CA GLU A 385 19.10 4.75 4.23
C GLU A 385 18.77 5.62 3.02
N ASN A 386 17.72 5.30 2.26
CA ASN A 386 17.49 5.91 0.95
C ASN A 386 16.00 6.23 0.70
N LEU A 387 15.73 7.33 0.00
CA LEU A 387 14.37 7.78 -0.36
C LEU A 387 13.69 6.78 -1.31
N LEU A 388 14.43 6.22 -2.27
CA LEU A 388 13.98 5.10 -3.10
C LEU A 388 14.73 3.84 -2.66
N ALA A 389 14.04 2.88 -2.05
CA ALA A 389 14.66 1.67 -1.52
C ALA A 389 15.28 0.79 -2.61
N SER A 390 14.61 0.66 -3.76
CA SER A 390 15.03 -0.23 -4.84
C SER A 390 16.02 0.44 -5.81
N ILE A 391 17.11 -0.27 -6.13
CA ILE A 391 18.05 0.16 -7.17
C ILE A 391 17.38 0.30 -8.54
N ILE A 392 16.38 -0.55 -8.82
CA ILE A 392 15.63 -0.54 -10.09
C ILE A 392 14.85 0.76 -10.23
N GLN A 393 14.18 1.18 -9.15
CA GLN A 393 13.43 2.45 -9.13
C GLN A 393 14.35 3.65 -9.36
N ARG A 394 15.55 3.65 -8.77
CA ARG A 394 16.53 4.74 -8.95
C ARG A 394 16.97 4.88 -10.41
N ILE A 395 17.34 3.77 -11.05
CA ILE A 395 17.73 3.78 -12.47
C ILE A 395 16.56 4.28 -13.33
N PHE A 396 15.37 3.77 -13.05
CA PHE A 396 14.18 4.09 -13.82
C PHE A 396 13.78 5.56 -13.72
N VAL A 397 13.84 6.17 -12.54
CA VAL A 397 13.53 7.60 -12.33
C VAL A 397 14.37 8.48 -13.24
N TRP A 398 15.67 8.21 -13.35
CA TRP A 398 16.56 8.98 -14.24
C TRP A 398 16.26 8.73 -15.71
N VAL A 399 16.07 7.47 -16.11
CA VAL A 399 15.79 7.10 -17.51
C VAL A 399 14.48 7.73 -17.97
N VAL A 400 13.40 7.58 -17.22
CA VAL A 400 12.09 8.10 -17.59
C VAL A 400 12.03 9.61 -17.50
N SER A 401 12.63 10.22 -16.47
CA SER A 401 12.74 11.69 -16.43
C SER A 401 13.43 12.24 -17.68
N ALA A 402 14.56 11.66 -18.08
CA ALA A 402 15.28 12.07 -19.27
C ALA A 402 14.43 11.87 -20.54
N VAL A 403 13.90 10.65 -20.77
CA VAL A 403 13.09 10.35 -21.96
C VAL A 403 11.86 11.25 -22.05
N THR A 404 11.16 11.48 -20.94
CA THR A 404 9.98 12.35 -20.88
C THR A 404 10.34 13.80 -21.19
N CYS A 405 11.37 14.35 -20.55
CA CYS A 405 11.79 15.74 -20.81
C CYS A 405 12.30 15.91 -22.25
N PHE A 406 13.26 15.09 -22.70
CA PHE A 406 13.83 15.22 -24.04
C PHE A 406 12.81 14.94 -25.14
N GLY A 407 11.98 13.90 -24.98
CA GLY A 407 10.96 13.52 -25.96
C GLY A 407 9.91 14.62 -26.15
N ASN A 408 9.40 15.18 -25.05
CA ASN A 408 8.38 16.24 -25.13
C ASN A 408 8.97 17.57 -25.60
N ILE A 409 10.17 17.96 -25.14
CA ILE A 409 10.86 19.16 -25.65
C ILE A 409 11.12 19.05 -27.15
N PHE A 410 11.60 17.90 -27.61
CA PHE A 410 11.82 17.64 -29.04
C PHE A 410 10.54 17.85 -29.85
N VAL A 411 9.40 17.33 -29.38
CA VAL A 411 8.12 17.52 -30.06
C VAL A 411 7.69 18.99 -30.04
N ILE A 412 7.81 19.69 -28.90
CA ILE A 412 7.49 21.12 -28.79
C ILE A 412 8.29 21.95 -29.80
N CYS A 413 9.59 21.67 -29.93
CA CYS A 413 10.46 22.38 -30.86
C CYS A 413 10.20 22.02 -32.32
N MET A 414 10.02 20.73 -32.66
CA MET A 414 9.93 20.29 -34.05
C MET A 414 8.56 20.58 -34.67
N ARG A 415 7.48 20.47 -33.90
CA ARG A 415 6.12 20.50 -34.44
C ARG A 415 5.72 21.82 -35.13
N PRO A 416 6.12 23.02 -34.65
CA PRO A 416 5.88 24.28 -35.34
C PRO A 416 6.48 24.36 -36.75
N TYR A 417 7.54 23.59 -37.04
CA TYR A 417 8.22 23.62 -38.34
C TYR A 417 7.59 22.70 -39.40
N ILE A 418 6.69 21.78 -39.00
CA ILE A 418 6.05 20.84 -39.92
C ILE A 418 4.89 21.55 -40.64
N ARG A 419 5.11 21.96 -41.89
CA ARG A 419 4.27 22.88 -42.69
C ARG A 419 2.88 22.34 -43.09
N SER A 420 2.54 21.09 -42.77
CA SER A 420 1.39 20.35 -43.33
C SER A 420 0.26 20.02 -42.36
N GLU A 421 0.33 20.36 -41.06
CA GLU A 421 -0.70 20.00 -40.09
C GLU A 421 -1.62 21.17 -39.71
N ASN A 422 -2.89 20.87 -39.39
CA ASN A 422 -3.86 21.82 -38.86
C ASN A 422 -3.28 22.56 -37.64
N LYS A 423 -3.05 23.87 -37.77
CA LYS A 423 -2.41 24.71 -36.73
C LYS A 423 -3.08 24.57 -35.35
N LEU A 424 -4.40 24.42 -35.29
CA LEU A 424 -5.14 24.28 -34.02
C LEU A 424 -4.86 22.94 -33.31
N HIS A 425 -4.91 21.82 -34.04
CA HIS A 425 -4.54 20.51 -33.48
C HIS A 425 -3.06 20.46 -33.09
N ALA A 426 -2.19 21.16 -33.83
CA ALA A 426 -0.78 21.27 -33.48
C ALA A 426 -0.59 21.94 -32.11
N MET A 427 -1.30 23.04 -31.86
CA MET A 427 -1.27 23.76 -30.58
C MET A 427 -1.74 22.91 -29.39
N SER A 428 -2.83 22.15 -29.52
CA SER A 428 -3.36 21.32 -28.43
C SER A 428 -2.37 20.23 -28.00
N ILE A 429 -1.67 19.61 -28.94
CA ILE A 429 -0.65 18.59 -28.65
C ILE A 429 0.63 19.22 -28.10
N ILE A 430 1.01 20.43 -28.54
CA ILE A 430 2.11 21.18 -27.90
C ILE A 430 1.76 21.45 -26.43
N SER A 431 0.51 21.86 -26.15
CA SER A 431 0.03 22.03 -24.77
C SER A 431 0.10 20.74 -23.95
N LEU A 432 -0.22 19.58 -24.54
CA LEU A 432 -0.09 18.28 -23.90
C LEU A 432 1.38 17.95 -23.58
N CYS A 433 2.30 18.20 -24.51
CA CYS A 433 3.73 18.02 -24.29
C CYS A 433 4.26 18.93 -23.17
N CYS A 434 3.72 20.14 -23.02
CA CYS A 434 4.05 21.03 -21.91
C CYS A 434 3.62 20.43 -20.56
N ALA A 435 2.42 19.87 -20.47
CA ALA A 435 1.94 19.19 -19.27
C ALA A 435 2.79 17.94 -18.94
N ASP A 436 3.09 17.11 -19.93
CA ASP A 436 3.94 15.91 -19.76
C ASP A 436 5.38 16.24 -19.36
N CYS A 437 5.93 17.37 -19.82
CA CYS A 437 7.25 17.83 -19.39
C CYS A 437 7.31 18.11 -17.88
N LEU A 438 6.20 18.59 -17.28
CA LEU A 438 6.12 18.81 -15.84
C LEU A 438 6.27 17.49 -15.04
N MET A 439 5.76 16.37 -15.54
CA MET A 439 5.99 15.04 -14.95
C MET A 439 7.47 14.65 -14.99
N GLY A 440 8.16 14.95 -16.10
CA GLY A 440 9.60 14.70 -16.22
C GLY A 440 10.43 15.52 -15.22
N ILE A 441 10.05 16.79 -15.00
CA ILE A 441 10.66 17.67 -13.98
C ILE A 441 10.40 17.13 -12.57
N TYR A 442 9.18 16.70 -12.27
CA TYR A 442 8.84 16.06 -11.00
C TYR A 442 9.78 14.87 -10.70
N LEU A 443 9.91 13.93 -11.64
CA LEU A 443 10.81 12.77 -11.48
C LEU A 443 12.27 13.18 -11.33
N PHE A 444 12.72 14.19 -12.07
CA PHE A 444 14.08 14.71 -11.94
C PHE A 444 14.37 15.19 -10.51
N VAL A 445 13.43 15.94 -9.93
CA VAL A 445 13.58 16.46 -8.56
C VAL A 445 13.61 15.31 -7.55
N ILE A 446 12.73 14.30 -7.69
CA ILE A 446 12.76 13.11 -6.82
C ILE A 446 14.10 12.37 -6.94
N GLY A 447 14.62 12.18 -8.15
CA GLY A 447 15.94 11.57 -8.37
C GLY A 447 17.09 12.39 -7.74
N ALA A 448 17.03 13.72 -7.82
CA ALA A 448 18.03 14.60 -7.21
C ALA A 448 18.00 14.55 -5.68
N PHE A 449 16.82 14.51 -5.06
CA PHE A 449 16.69 14.40 -3.60
C PHE A 449 17.02 13.00 -3.08
N ASP A 450 16.76 11.94 -3.85
CA ASP A 450 17.26 10.59 -3.54
C ASP A 450 18.79 10.55 -3.50
N LEU A 451 19.46 11.19 -4.46
CA LEU A 451 20.92 11.35 -4.43
C LEU A 451 21.40 12.17 -3.23
N LYS A 452 20.68 13.23 -2.86
CA LYS A 452 21.04 14.12 -1.74
C LYS A 452 20.96 13.42 -0.39
N PHE A 453 19.96 12.57 -0.18
CA PHE A 453 19.69 11.92 1.12
C PHE A 453 20.26 10.51 1.24
N ARG A 454 21.10 10.10 0.28
CA ARG A 454 21.61 8.74 0.18
C ARG A 454 22.42 8.33 1.40
N GLY A 455 22.10 7.16 1.95
CA GLY A 455 22.74 6.58 3.14
C GLY A 455 22.15 7.05 4.48
N GLU A 456 21.45 8.19 4.52
CA GLU A 456 20.95 8.77 5.78
C GLU A 456 19.53 9.35 5.67
N TYR A 457 18.69 8.83 4.77
CA TYR A 457 17.36 9.39 4.49
C TYR A 457 16.47 9.57 5.73
N ASN A 458 16.44 8.60 6.64
CA ASN A 458 15.58 8.66 7.82
C ASN A 458 15.83 9.87 8.73
N LYS A 459 17.05 10.44 8.74
CA LYS A 459 17.34 11.68 9.48
C LYS A 459 16.65 12.91 8.86
N HIS A 460 16.41 12.88 7.55
CA HIS A 460 15.84 13.97 6.77
C HIS A 460 14.38 13.74 6.39
N ALA A 461 13.85 12.52 6.56
CA ALA A 461 12.52 12.11 6.09
C ALA A 461 11.41 13.06 6.54
N GLN A 462 11.33 13.38 7.85
CA GLN A 462 10.29 14.28 8.34
C GLN A 462 10.45 15.71 7.79
N LEU A 463 11.66 16.27 7.83
CA LEU A 463 11.92 17.62 7.31
C LEU A 463 11.63 17.71 5.82
N TRP A 464 11.91 16.65 5.06
CA TRP A 464 11.60 16.56 3.64
C TRP A 464 10.09 16.53 3.40
N MET A 465 9.37 15.60 4.05
CA MET A 465 7.92 15.43 3.88
C MET A 465 7.11 16.64 4.35
N GLU A 466 7.54 17.34 5.40
CA GLU A 466 6.89 18.58 5.87
C GLU A 466 7.32 19.83 5.09
N SER A 467 8.33 19.72 4.21
CA SER A 467 8.86 20.88 3.49
C SER A 467 7.91 21.40 2.42
N VAL A 468 7.98 22.72 2.18
CA VAL A 468 7.34 23.37 1.03
C VAL A 468 7.86 22.80 -0.30
N HIS A 469 9.11 22.32 -0.33
CA HIS A 469 9.67 21.68 -1.54
C HIS A 469 8.90 20.42 -1.92
N CYS A 470 8.66 19.51 -0.97
CA CYS A 470 7.88 18.30 -1.21
C CYS A 470 6.45 18.65 -1.65
N GLN A 471 5.82 19.62 -1.00
CA GLN A 471 4.48 20.08 -1.35
C GLN A 471 4.38 20.65 -2.79
N LEU A 472 5.35 21.48 -3.20
CA LEU A 472 5.41 22.02 -4.55
C LEU A 472 5.68 20.94 -5.60
N VAL A 473 6.60 20.03 -5.31
CA VAL A 473 6.92 18.88 -6.19
C VAL A 473 5.68 17.99 -6.39
N GLY A 474 4.94 17.71 -5.32
CA GLY A 474 3.68 16.97 -5.38
C GLY A 474 2.57 17.69 -6.15
N SER A 475 2.41 19.01 -5.94
CA SER A 475 1.46 19.82 -6.70
C SER A 475 1.77 19.83 -8.20
N LEU A 476 3.06 19.85 -8.56
CA LEU A 476 3.50 19.80 -9.96
C LEU A 476 3.12 18.48 -10.64
N ALA A 477 3.26 17.36 -9.91
CA ALA A 477 2.87 16.04 -10.41
C ALA A 477 1.37 15.97 -10.68
N ILE A 478 0.51 16.45 -9.76
CA ILE A 478 -0.94 16.50 -9.96
C ILE A 478 -1.31 17.43 -11.11
N LEU A 479 -0.69 18.61 -11.19
CA LEU A 479 -0.94 19.55 -12.28
C LEU A 479 -0.67 18.88 -13.64
N SER A 480 0.44 18.16 -13.75
CA SER A 480 0.81 17.42 -14.95
C SER A 480 -0.22 16.35 -15.31
N THR A 481 -0.58 15.46 -14.37
CA THR A 481 -1.48 14.34 -14.66
C THR A 481 -2.88 14.80 -15.02
N GLU A 482 -3.45 15.73 -14.24
CA GLU A 482 -4.83 16.17 -14.41
C GLU A 482 -4.99 17.00 -15.68
N VAL A 483 -4.04 17.90 -15.97
CA VAL A 483 -4.06 18.66 -17.24
C VAL A 483 -3.89 17.73 -18.43
N SER A 484 -3.02 16.72 -18.37
CA SER A 484 -2.86 15.74 -19.46
C SER A 484 -4.15 14.97 -19.73
N VAL A 485 -4.86 14.46 -18.71
CA VAL A 485 -6.14 13.76 -18.89
C VAL A 485 -7.20 14.69 -19.50
N LEU A 486 -7.33 15.93 -19.01
CA LEU A 486 -8.28 16.90 -19.56
C LEU A 486 -7.93 17.29 -21.00
N LEU A 487 -6.65 17.42 -21.36
CA LEU A 487 -6.24 17.69 -22.74
C LEU A 487 -6.52 16.50 -23.66
N LEU A 488 -6.33 15.27 -23.19
CA LEU A 488 -6.71 14.06 -23.92
C LEU A 488 -8.21 14.06 -24.19
N THR A 489 -9.06 14.27 -23.17
CA THR A 489 -10.52 14.34 -23.38
C THR A 489 -10.89 15.39 -24.42
N PHE A 490 -10.29 16.58 -24.36
CA PHE A 490 -10.53 17.64 -25.33
C PHE A 490 -10.13 17.22 -26.76
N LEU A 491 -8.94 16.64 -26.95
CA LEU A 491 -8.48 16.14 -28.25
C LEU A 491 -9.44 15.08 -28.82
N THR A 492 -9.96 14.18 -27.98
CA THR A 492 -10.92 13.15 -28.40
C THR A 492 -12.25 13.73 -28.85
N LEU A 493 -12.80 14.69 -28.08
CA LEU A 493 -14.04 15.39 -28.40
C LEU A 493 -13.91 16.23 -29.67
N GLU A 494 -12.77 16.90 -29.86
CA GLU A 494 -12.49 17.68 -31.07
C GLU A 494 -12.57 16.79 -32.32
N LYS A 495 -11.99 15.58 -32.26
CA LYS A 495 -12.04 14.60 -33.35
C LYS A 495 -13.42 13.99 -33.53
N TYR A 496 -14.11 13.67 -32.44
CA TYR A 496 -15.48 13.16 -32.46
C TYR A 496 -16.41 14.09 -33.23
N ILE A 497 -16.41 15.39 -32.91
CA ILE A 497 -17.26 16.38 -33.58
C ILE A 497 -16.95 16.45 -35.08
N CYS A 498 -15.67 16.44 -35.45
CA CYS A 498 -15.26 16.52 -36.85
C CYS A 498 -15.65 15.30 -37.68
N ILE A 499 -15.67 14.10 -37.09
CA ILE A 499 -15.94 12.83 -37.81
C ILE A 499 -17.43 12.52 -37.86
N VAL A 500 -18.14 12.69 -36.74
CA VAL A 500 -19.57 12.32 -36.64
C VAL A 500 -20.48 13.39 -37.25
N TYR A 501 -20.07 14.66 -37.22
CA TYR A 501 -20.87 15.78 -37.75
C TYR A 501 -20.14 16.55 -38.85
N PRO A 502 -19.84 15.93 -40.01
CA PRO A 502 -19.02 16.55 -41.07
C PRO A 502 -19.67 17.79 -41.72
N PHE A 503 -21.00 17.90 -41.70
CA PHE A 503 -21.76 18.98 -42.36
C PHE A 503 -22.31 20.06 -41.41
N ARG A 504 -22.19 19.88 -40.10
CA ARG A 504 -22.49 20.97 -39.15
C ARG A 504 -21.23 21.81 -39.01
N CYS A 505 -21.32 23.10 -39.30
CA CYS A 505 -20.22 24.08 -39.23
C CYS A 505 -19.78 24.38 -37.78
N LEU A 506 -19.52 23.34 -36.98
CA LEU A 506 -19.18 23.39 -35.56
C LEU A 506 -17.67 23.21 -35.32
N ARG A 507 -16.83 23.39 -36.35
CA ARG A 507 -15.37 23.39 -36.16
C ARG A 507 -14.98 24.46 -35.15
N PRO A 508 -14.23 24.13 -34.10
CA PRO A 508 -13.77 25.13 -33.15
C PRO A 508 -12.90 26.16 -33.86
N GLY A 509 -13.35 27.42 -33.83
CA GLY A 509 -12.53 28.54 -34.25
C GLY A 509 -11.32 28.71 -33.33
N LYS A 510 -10.29 29.39 -33.81
CA LYS A 510 -9.02 29.62 -33.09
C LYS A 510 -9.24 30.19 -31.67
N CYS A 511 -10.12 31.17 -31.52
CA CYS A 511 -10.43 31.75 -30.21
C CYS A 511 -11.03 30.72 -29.25
N ARG A 512 -11.98 29.89 -29.73
CA ARG A 512 -12.65 28.88 -28.89
C ARG A 512 -11.67 27.82 -28.38
N THR A 513 -10.76 27.34 -29.24
CA THR A 513 -9.71 26.39 -28.83
C THR A 513 -8.78 26.99 -27.78
N ILE A 514 -8.32 28.23 -27.97
CA ILE A 514 -7.44 28.91 -27.01
C ILE A 514 -8.15 29.10 -25.66
N THR A 515 -9.41 29.55 -25.68
CA THR A 515 -10.20 29.71 -24.44
C THR A 515 -10.35 28.38 -23.69
N VAL A 516 -10.64 27.27 -24.38
CA VAL A 516 -10.74 25.95 -23.74
C VAL A 516 -9.40 25.50 -23.16
N LEU A 517 -8.28 25.71 -23.88
CA LEU A 517 -6.95 25.37 -23.36
C LEU A 517 -6.62 26.17 -22.09
N ILE A 518 -6.92 27.47 -22.07
CA ILE A 518 -6.75 28.32 -20.87
C ILE A 518 -7.60 27.78 -19.72
N LEU A 519 -8.87 27.44 -19.98
CA LEU A 519 -9.78 26.90 -18.95
C LEU A 519 -9.27 25.57 -18.36
N ILE A 520 -8.71 24.69 -19.20
CA ILE A 520 -8.12 23.42 -18.76
C ILE A 520 -6.92 23.69 -17.83
N TRP A 521 -6.01 24.57 -18.22
CA TRP A 521 -4.86 24.94 -17.38
C TRP A 521 -5.27 25.61 -16.07
N THR A 522 -6.25 26.52 -16.10
CA THR A 522 -6.75 27.15 -14.86
C THR A 522 -7.41 26.13 -13.94
N THR A 523 -8.16 25.17 -14.49
CA THR A 523 -8.80 24.11 -13.70
C THR A 523 -7.75 23.20 -13.07
N GLY A 524 -6.76 22.76 -13.85
CA GLY A 524 -5.65 21.95 -13.36
C GLY A 524 -4.84 22.67 -12.27
N PHE A 525 -4.60 23.97 -12.43
CA PHE A 525 -3.91 24.77 -11.42
C PHE A 525 -4.71 24.86 -10.12
N ILE A 526 -6.02 25.09 -10.19
CA ILE A 526 -6.89 25.09 -9.01
C ILE A 526 -6.82 23.72 -8.31
N VAL A 527 -6.97 22.62 -9.06
CA VAL A 527 -6.93 21.26 -8.52
C VAL A 527 -5.57 20.92 -7.89
N ALA A 528 -4.47 21.39 -8.47
CA ALA A 528 -3.13 21.11 -7.96
C ALA A 528 -2.73 21.96 -6.74
N PHE A 529 -3.26 23.18 -6.58
CA PHE A 529 -2.78 24.11 -5.55
C PHE A 529 -3.77 24.34 -4.40
N VAL A 530 -5.07 24.00 -4.56
CA VAL A 530 -6.07 24.11 -3.48
C VAL A 530 -5.66 23.42 -2.18
N PRO A 531 -5.03 22.23 -2.17
CA PRO A 531 -4.61 21.58 -0.92
C PRO A 531 -3.56 22.37 -0.13
N LEU A 532 -2.88 23.34 -0.73
CA LEU A 532 -1.89 24.19 -0.05
C LEU A 532 -2.52 25.37 0.71
N SER A 533 -3.76 25.74 0.37
CA SER A 533 -4.40 26.96 0.89
C SER A 533 -4.90 26.82 2.33
N ASN A 534 -5.39 25.64 2.73
CA ASN A 534 -5.97 25.41 4.06
C ASN A 534 -5.33 24.20 4.76
N LYS A 535 -4.38 24.49 5.66
CA LYS A 535 -3.68 23.47 6.47
C LYS A 535 -4.57 22.77 7.49
N GLU A 536 -5.65 23.38 7.96
CA GLU A 536 -6.57 22.72 8.90
C GLU A 536 -7.40 21.64 8.20
N PHE A 537 -7.85 21.92 6.98
CA PHE A 537 -8.69 21.00 6.21
C PHE A 537 -7.87 19.90 5.52
N PHE A 538 -6.76 20.26 4.86
CA PHE A 538 -5.96 19.36 4.03
C PHE A 538 -4.71 18.80 4.73
N ARG A 539 -4.31 19.36 5.89
CA ARG A 539 -3.06 19.02 6.59
C ARG A 539 -1.88 18.97 5.63
N ASN A 540 -1.03 17.95 5.70
CA ASN A 540 0.10 17.75 4.79
C ASN A 540 -0.27 16.81 3.64
N TYR A 541 -1.23 17.22 2.80
CA TYR A 541 -1.81 16.39 1.74
C TYR A 541 -0.77 15.73 0.82
N TYR A 542 0.24 16.49 0.38
CA TYR A 542 1.31 15.98 -0.49
C TYR A 542 2.41 15.25 0.28
N GLY A 543 2.68 15.61 1.52
CA GLY A 543 3.79 15.08 2.32
C GLY A 543 3.44 13.86 3.15
N THR A 544 2.55 13.01 2.66
CA THR A 544 2.21 11.74 3.34
C THR A 544 3.24 10.64 3.09
N ASN A 545 4.03 10.75 2.01
CA ASN A 545 5.08 9.80 1.64
C ASN A 545 6.34 10.50 1.11
N GLY A 546 7.44 9.74 1.01
CA GLY A 546 8.73 10.27 0.54
C GLY A 546 8.77 10.79 -0.89
N VAL A 547 7.83 10.39 -1.76
CA VAL A 547 7.74 10.82 -3.18
C VAL A 547 6.77 11.97 -3.41
N CYS A 548 6.16 12.48 -2.34
CA CYS A 548 5.27 13.64 -2.35
C CYS A 548 4.00 13.49 -3.23
N PHE A 549 3.50 12.27 -3.40
CA PHE A 549 2.35 12.00 -4.29
C PHE A 549 1.18 11.34 -3.53
N PRO A 550 -0.03 11.93 -3.53
CA PRO A 550 -1.14 11.50 -2.67
C PRO A 550 -1.98 10.35 -3.28
N LEU A 551 -1.33 9.23 -3.64
CA LEU A 551 -2.01 8.04 -4.20
C LEU A 551 -2.74 7.23 -3.12
N HIS A 552 -2.13 7.07 -1.95
CA HIS A 552 -2.66 6.26 -0.86
C HIS A 552 -2.69 7.15 0.38
N SER A 553 -3.90 7.46 0.86
CA SER A 553 -4.07 8.15 2.13
C SER A 553 -4.22 7.04 3.16
N GLU A 554 -3.10 6.59 3.73
CA GLU A 554 -3.15 5.79 4.95
C GLU A 554 -3.97 6.53 6.00
N ASP A 555 -4.72 5.73 6.74
CA ASP A 555 -5.86 6.08 7.57
C ASP A 555 -5.67 7.29 8.50
N THR A 556 -6.76 8.06 8.64
CA THR A 556 -7.19 8.85 9.83
C THR A 556 -6.59 10.24 10.11
N GLU A 557 -6.54 11.20 9.17
CA GLU A 557 -6.21 12.58 9.60
C GLU A 557 -7.07 13.74 9.06
N SER A 558 -7.82 13.61 7.95
CA SER A 558 -9.00 14.47 7.72
C SER A 558 -9.97 13.86 6.71
N THR A 559 -11.27 13.89 7.05
CA THR A 559 -12.36 13.50 6.13
C THR A 559 -12.28 14.31 4.81
N GLY A 560 -11.80 15.54 4.90
CA GLY A 560 -11.66 16.46 3.76
C GLY A 560 -10.63 16.02 2.71
N ALA A 561 -9.41 15.65 3.13
CA ALA A 561 -8.35 15.23 2.22
C ALA A 561 -8.72 13.94 1.47
N GLN A 562 -9.38 13.01 2.16
CA GLN A 562 -9.85 11.76 1.56
C GLN A 562 -10.93 12.01 0.50
N ILE A 563 -11.95 12.81 0.82
CA ILE A 563 -13.01 13.19 -0.15
C ILE A 563 -12.39 13.87 -1.37
N TYR A 564 -11.43 14.77 -1.16
CA TYR A 564 -10.76 15.47 -2.25
C TYR A 564 -9.98 14.54 -3.18
N SER A 565 -9.18 13.63 -2.61
CA SER A 565 -8.43 12.62 -3.36
C SER A 565 -9.36 11.72 -4.18
N VAL A 566 -10.49 11.30 -3.61
CA VAL A 566 -11.52 10.50 -4.32
C VAL A 566 -12.15 11.30 -5.47
N ALA A 567 -12.49 12.58 -5.23
CA ALA A 567 -13.10 13.42 -6.25
C ALA A 567 -12.19 13.60 -7.49
N ILE A 568 -10.88 13.76 -7.29
CA ILE A 568 -9.91 13.88 -8.39
C ILE A 568 -9.71 12.52 -9.07
N PHE A 569 -9.18 11.55 -8.32
CA PHE A 569 -8.71 10.29 -8.90
C PHE A 569 -9.83 9.38 -9.37
N LEU A 570 -11.01 9.39 -8.73
CA LEU A 570 -12.15 8.57 -9.15
C LEU A 570 -13.25 9.39 -9.80
N GLY A 571 -13.48 10.65 -9.41
CA GLY A 571 -14.54 11.47 -10.00
C GLY A 571 -14.16 12.00 -11.39
N ILE A 572 -13.25 12.98 -11.43
CA ILE A 572 -12.86 13.70 -12.65
C ILE A 572 -12.28 12.74 -13.68
N ASN A 573 -11.32 11.89 -13.26
CA ASN A 573 -10.65 10.98 -14.19
C ASN A 573 -11.60 9.90 -14.74
N LEU A 574 -12.48 9.31 -13.93
CA LEU A 574 -13.47 8.33 -14.45
C LEU A 574 -14.45 8.98 -15.44
N ALA A 575 -14.93 10.19 -15.14
CA ALA A 575 -15.81 10.93 -16.03
C ALA A 575 -15.12 11.23 -17.38
N ALA A 576 -13.85 11.65 -17.33
CA ALA A 576 -13.01 11.83 -18.50
C ALA A 576 -12.91 10.54 -19.34
N PHE A 577 -12.63 9.39 -18.72
CA PHE A 577 -12.56 8.11 -19.44
C PHE A 577 -13.90 7.68 -20.05
N ILE A 578 -15.02 7.87 -19.34
CA ILE A 578 -16.35 7.55 -19.87
C ILE A 578 -16.62 8.38 -21.14
N ILE A 579 -16.35 9.69 -21.10
CA ILE A 579 -16.51 10.58 -22.26
C ILE A 579 -15.65 10.10 -23.43
N ILE A 580 -14.40 9.74 -23.16
CA ILE A 580 -13.46 9.28 -24.16
C ILE A 580 -13.96 7.97 -24.82
N VAL A 581 -14.30 6.96 -24.01
CA VAL A 581 -14.79 5.66 -24.50
C VAL A 581 -16.06 5.83 -25.33
N PHE A 582 -17.01 6.63 -24.84
CA PHE A 582 -18.23 6.96 -25.58
C PHE A 582 -17.96 7.65 -26.92
N SER A 583 -17.03 8.62 -26.93
CA SER A 583 -16.66 9.38 -28.12
C SER A 583 -16.02 8.48 -29.19
N TYR A 584 -15.13 7.56 -28.80
CA TYR A 584 -14.53 6.61 -29.76
C TYR A 584 -15.51 5.55 -30.23
N GLY A 585 -16.34 5.00 -29.34
CA GLY A 585 -17.39 4.06 -29.72
C GLY A 585 -18.30 4.64 -30.79
N SER A 586 -18.74 5.88 -30.57
CA SER A 586 -19.56 6.62 -31.53
C SER A 586 -18.81 6.97 -32.83
N MET A 587 -17.54 7.36 -32.74
CA MET A 587 -16.69 7.65 -33.90
C MET A 587 -16.51 6.41 -34.79
N PHE A 588 -16.21 5.26 -34.19
CA PHE A 588 -16.02 4.00 -34.92
C PHE A 588 -17.34 3.51 -35.54
N TYR A 589 -18.45 3.63 -34.81
CA TYR A 589 -19.78 3.32 -35.32
C TYR A 589 -20.15 4.20 -36.53
N SER A 590 -19.96 5.52 -36.44
CA SER A 590 -20.23 6.45 -37.54
C SER A 590 -19.38 6.12 -38.77
N VAL A 591 -18.10 5.77 -38.59
CA VAL A 591 -17.21 5.40 -39.69
C VAL A 591 -17.65 4.09 -40.33
N HIS A 592 -18.06 3.09 -39.55
CA HIS A 592 -18.60 1.83 -40.07
C HIS A 592 -19.88 2.06 -40.89
N GLN A 593 -20.78 2.90 -40.38
CA GLN A 593 -22.00 3.27 -41.09
C GLN A 593 -21.68 4.01 -42.41
N SER A 594 -20.82 5.03 -42.37
CA SER A 594 -20.43 5.81 -43.56
C SER A 594 -19.66 5.00 -44.60
N ALA A 595 -18.93 3.96 -44.20
CA ALA A 595 -18.24 3.04 -45.11
C ALA A 595 -19.20 2.17 -45.95
N ILE A 596 -20.43 1.95 -45.45
CA ILE A 596 -21.48 1.20 -46.14
C ILE A 596 -22.25 2.09 -47.14
N THR A 597 -22.35 3.40 -46.88
CA THR A 597 -23.27 4.29 -47.62
C THR A 597 -22.65 5.08 -48.78
N ALA A 598 -21.32 5.25 -48.88
CA ALA A 598 -20.71 6.05 -49.96
C ALA A 598 -19.31 5.57 -50.42
N THR A 599 -19.16 5.28 -51.71
CA THR A 599 -17.91 4.81 -52.34
C THR A 599 -16.93 5.93 -52.72
N GLU A 600 -17.41 7.16 -52.96
CA GLU A 600 -16.60 8.30 -53.44
C GLU A 600 -15.98 9.13 -52.30
N ILE A 601 -16.62 9.12 -51.13
CA ILE A 601 -16.12 9.72 -49.87
C ILE A 601 -15.05 8.82 -49.19
N ARG A 602 -14.84 7.61 -49.71
CA ARG A 602 -14.02 6.55 -49.11
C ARG A 602 -12.55 6.91 -48.92
N ASN A 603 -11.96 7.68 -49.84
CA ASN A 603 -10.55 8.08 -49.74
C ASN A 603 -10.29 9.12 -48.64
N GLN A 604 -11.19 10.09 -48.46
CA GLN A 604 -11.08 11.08 -47.39
C GLN A 604 -11.37 10.44 -46.02
N VAL A 605 -12.38 9.56 -45.94
CA VAL A 605 -12.70 8.80 -44.73
C VAL A 605 -11.56 7.85 -44.35
N ASN A 606 -10.91 7.16 -45.30
CA ASN A 606 -9.78 6.28 -45.01
C ASN A 606 -8.57 7.02 -44.42
N LYS A 607 -8.30 8.26 -44.86
CA LYS A 607 -7.22 9.10 -44.31
C LYS A 607 -7.51 9.55 -42.88
N GLU A 608 -8.74 10.02 -42.61
CA GLU A 608 -9.19 10.37 -41.26
C GLU A 608 -9.31 9.14 -40.34
N MET A 609 -9.62 7.95 -40.89
CA MET A 609 -9.70 6.68 -40.15
C MET A 609 -8.33 6.16 -39.71
N MET A 610 -7.29 6.31 -40.54
CA MET A 610 -5.91 6.01 -40.14
C MET A 610 -5.45 6.91 -38.99
N LEU A 611 -5.87 8.18 -38.99
CA LEU A 611 -5.61 9.11 -37.89
C LEU A 611 -6.41 8.73 -36.63
N ALA A 612 -7.71 8.42 -36.77
CA ALA A 612 -8.58 8.00 -35.66
C ALA A 612 -8.09 6.73 -34.97
N LYS A 613 -7.67 5.70 -35.73
CA LYS A 613 -7.06 4.47 -35.17
C LYS A 613 -5.81 4.76 -34.34
N ARG A 614 -5.01 5.75 -34.75
CA ARG A 614 -3.82 6.14 -34.00
C ARG A 614 -4.16 6.84 -32.69
N PHE A 615 -5.14 7.76 -32.71
CA PHE A 615 -5.65 8.39 -31.49
C PHE A 615 -6.32 7.38 -30.55
N PHE A 616 -6.97 6.34 -31.08
CA PHE A 616 -7.49 5.24 -30.27
C PHE A 616 -6.36 4.52 -29.51
N PHE A 617 -5.24 4.20 -30.16
CA PHE A 617 -4.10 3.58 -29.46
C PHE A 617 -3.51 4.47 -28.38
N ILE A 618 -3.38 5.78 -28.64
CA ILE A 618 -2.94 6.77 -27.65
C ILE A 618 -3.81 6.72 -26.39
N VAL A 619 -5.12 6.80 -26.59
CA VAL A 619 -6.09 6.83 -25.51
C VAL A 619 -6.17 5.49 -24.78
N PHE A 620 -6.05 4.41 -25.53
CA PHE A 620 -6.01 3.07 -24.97
C PHE A 620 -4.79 2.87 -24.07
N THR A 621 -3.60 3.30 -24.51
CA THR A 621 -2.39 3.24 -23.67
C THR A 621 -2.52 4.09 -22.43
N ASP A 622 -3.15 5.27 -22.53
CA ASP A 622 -3.40 6.11 -21.36
C ASP A 622 -4.34 5.42 -20.37
N ALA A 623 -5.49 4.92 -20.84
CA ALA A 623 -6.48 4.21 -20.04
C ALA A 623 -5.90 2.99 -19.29
N LEU A 624 -5.01 2.23 -19.93
CA LEU A 624 -4.36 1.07 -19.29
C LEU A 624 -3.54 1.46 -18.06
N CYS A 625 -2.89 2.62 -18.05
CA CYS A 625 -2.09 3.07 -16.91
C CYS A 625 -2.94 3.64 -15.76
N TRP A 626 -4.18 4.04 -16.04
CA TRP A 626 -5.12 4.48 -15.01
C TRP A 626 -5.88 3.34 -14.32
N ILE A 627 -6.01 2.17 -14.96
CA ILE A 627 -6.65 0.98 -14.35
C ILE A 627 -6.03 0.63 -12.98
N PRO A 628 -4.70 0.49 -12.83
CA PRO A 628 -4.09 0.24 -11.53
C PRO A 628 -4.43 1.30 -10.48
N ILE A 629 -4.47 2.57 -10.88
CA ILE A 629 -4.79 3.70 -9.97
C ILE A 629 -6.23 3.59 -9.47
N PHE A 630 -7.19 3.31 -10.37
CA PHE A 630 -8.59 3.10 -9.97
C PHE A 630 -8.74 1.89 -9.05
N ILE A 631 -8.06 0.78 -9.34
CA ILE A 631 -8.10 -0.42 -8.49
C ILE A 631 -7.55 -0.10 -7.10
N LEU A 632 -6.38 0.54 -7.01
CA LEU A 632 -5.78 0.91 -5.72
C LEU A 632 -6.67 1.85 -4.92
N LYS A 633 -7.31 2.84 -5.57
CA LYS A 633 -8.27 3.72 -4.90
C LYS A 633 -9.53 3.01 -4.46
N PHE A 634 -10.06 2.08 -5.26
CA PHE A 634 -11.21 1.27 -4.86
C PHE A 634 -10.89 0.36 -3.67
N LEU A 635 -9.74 -0.32 -3.69
CA LEU A 635 -9.27 -1.14 -2.56
C LEU A 635 -9.04 -0.30 -1.29
N SER A 636 -8.51 0.91 -1.45
CA SER A 636 -8.36 1.85 -0.33
C SER A 636 -9.71 2.27 0.27
N LEU A 637 -10.77 2.42 -0.53
CA LEU A 637 -12.12 2.68 -0.02
C LEU A 637 -12.73 1.48 0.73
N LEU A 638 -12.31 0.26 0.39
CA LEU A 638 -12.69 -0.97 1.10
C LEU A 638 -11.87 -1.22 2.38
N GLN A 639 -10.97 -0.29 2.77
CA GLN A 639 -10.08 -0.42 3.92
C GLN A 639 -9.20 -1.68 3.88
N VAL A 640 -8.81 -2.10 2.68
CA VAL A 640 -7.85 -3.21 2.50
C VAL A 640 -6.44 -2.64 2.64
N GLU A 641 -5.60 -3.29 3.46
CA GLU A 641 -4.18 -2.92 3.60
C GLU A 641 -3.45 -3.13 2.26
N ILE A 642 -2.92 -2.04 1.70
CA ILE A 642 -2.18 -2.05 0.43
C ILE A 642 -0.69 -1.96 0.73
N PRO A 643 0.13 -2.93 0.30
CA PRO A 643 1.58 -2.83 0.43
C PRO A 643 2.10 -1.56 -0.24
N GLY A 644 2.83 -0.73 0.50
CA GLY A 644 3.36 0.54 -0.05
C GLY A 644 4.34 0.34 -1.22
N THR A 645 4.88 -0.86 -1.41
CA THR A 645 5.67 -1.23 -2.60
C THR A 645 4.85 -1.11 -3.89
N ILE A 646 3.57 -1.48 -3.89
CA ILE A 646 2.70 -1.36 -5.05
C ILE A 646 2.47 0.13 -5.37
N ASN A 647 2.20 0.94 -4.35
CA ASN A 647 2.04 2.39 -4.50
C ASN A 647 3.29 3.03 -5.10
N SER A 648 4.49 2.58 -4.69
CA SER A 648 5.76 3.03 -5.26
C SER A 648 5.84 2.76 -6.76
N TRP A 649 5.54 1.52 -7.17
CA TRP A 649 5.58 1.12 -8.59
C TRP A 649 4.58 1.93 -9.42
N VAL A 650 3.39 2.20 -8.91
CA VAL A 650 2.41 2.99 -9.67
C VAL A 650 2.90 4.43 -9.90
N VAL A 651 3.42 5.09 -8.86
CA VAL A 651 3.86 6.50 -8.93
C VAL A 651 5.13 6.67 -9.77
N ILE A 652 6.11 5.78 -9.60
CA ILE A 652 7.42 5.91 -10.24
C ILE A 652 7.44 5.29 -11.65
N PHE A 653 6.63 4.26 -11.90
CA PHE A 653 6.65 3.51 -13.15
C PHE A 653 5.42 3.76 -14.01
N ILE A 654 4.22 3.40 -13.52
CA ILE A 654 3.02 3.33 -14.38
C ILE A 654 2.58 4.72 -14.85
N LEU A 655 2.51 5.68 -13.93
CA LEU A 655 1.97 6.99 -14.19
C LEU A 655 2.87 7.83 -15.14
N PRO A 656 4.22 7.85 -14.99
CA PRO A 656 5.08 8.61 -15.90
C PRO A 656 5.33 7.97 -17.27
N ILE A 657 5.07 6.68 -17.45
CA ILE A 657 5.26 5.98 -18.75
C ILE A 657 4.41 6.61 -19.85
N ASN A 658 3.19 7.04 -19.55
CA ASN A 658 2.31 7.68 -20.53
C ASN A 658 2.97 8.94 -21.10
N SER A 659 3.46 9.82 -20.23
CA SER A 659 4.15 11.06 -20.62
C SER A 659 5.43 10.80 -21.42
N ALA A 660 6.10 9.65 -21.21
CA ALA A 660 7.28 9.24 -21.98
C ALA A 660 6.93 8.72 -23.39
N LEU A 661 5.83 7.97 -23.53
CA LEU A 661 5.40 7.35 -24.79
C LEU A 661 4.63 8.31 -25.70
N ASN A 662 3.97 9.31 -25.13
CA ASN A 662 3.19 10.33 -25.82
C ASN A 662 3.92 10.95 -27.04
N PRO A 663 5.17 11.44 -26.94
CA PRO A 663 5.94 11.93 -28.09
C PRO A 663 6.05 10.98 -29.28
N ILE A 664 6.22 9.67 -29.01
CA ILE A 664 6.31 8.62 -30.04
C ILE A 664 4.97 8.46 -30.75
N LEU A 665 3.90 8.44 -29.96
CA LEU A 665 2.55 8.21 -30.42
C LEU A 665 1.99 9.42 -31.18
N TYR A 666 2.31 10.66 -30.81
CA TYR A 666 1.80 11.86 -31.49
C TYR A 666 2.60 12.31 -32.70
N THR A 667 3.93 12.17 -32.67
CA THR A 667 4.78 12.87 -33.65
C THR A 667 5.68 11.92 -34.42
N LEU A 668 6.46 11.07 -33.76
CA LEU A 668 7.51 10.27 -34.41
C LEU A 668 6.98 9.23 -35.41
N THR A 669 5.71 8.86 -35.30
CA THR A 669 5.07 7.89 -36.21
C THR A 669 4.24 8.51 -37.33
N THR A 670 4.18 9.85 -37.48
CA THR A 670 3.50 10.47 -38.63
C THR A 670 4.31 10.30 -39.93
N ARG A 671 3.61 10.06 -41.05
CA ARG A 671 4.21 10.10 -42.40
C ARG A 671 4.91 11.43 -42.74
N PRO A 672 4.28 12.62 -42.51
CA PRO A 672 4.94 13.90 -42.76
C PRO A 672 6.21 14.10 -41.92
N PHE A 673 6.28 13.57 -40.70
CA PHE A 673 7.53 13.59 -39.92
C PHE A 673 8.62 12.73 -40.56
N LYS A 674 8.29 11.49 -40.96
CA LYS A 674 9.25 10.61 -41.65
C LYS A 674 9.78 11.25 -42.92
N GLU A 675 8.92 11.89 -43.70
CA GLU A 675 9.30 12.61 -44.93
C GLU A 675 10.18 13.83 -44.65
N THR A 676 9.86 14.61 -43.61
CA THR A 676 10.68 15.78 -43.21
C THR A 676 12.06 15.35 -42.68
N VAL A 677 12.13 14.28 -41.88
CA VAL A 677 13.40 13.73 -41.39
C VAL A 677 14.25 13.17 -42.52
N LEU A 678 13.64 12.47 -43.48
CA LEU A 678 14.33 12.00 -44.68
C LEU A 678 14.88 13.16 -45.51
N GLN A 679 14.10 14.23 -45.72
CA GLN A 679 14.57 15.44 -46.42
C GLN A 679 15.73 16.13 -45.68
N VAL A 680 15.67 16.24 -44.36
CA VAL A 680 16.77 16.81 -43.56
C VAL A 680 18.01 15.92 -43.60
N TRP A 681 17.83 14.60 -43.54
CA TRP A 681 18.90 13.62 -43.64
C TRP A 681 19.57 13.64 -45.02
N ASP A 682 18.78 13.74 -46.09
CA ASP A 682 19.28 13.84 -47.47
C ASP A 682 20.00 15.17 -47.70
N ASN A 683 19.51 16.28 -47.16
CA ASN A 683 20.20 17.58 -47.19
C ASN A 683 21.53 17.56 -46.39
N TYR A 684 21.55 16.89 -45.23
CA TYR A 684 22.78 16.69 -44.45
C TYR A 684 23.78 15.80 -45.19
N ARG A 685 23.31 14.72 -45.83
CA ARG A 685 24.12 13.81 -46.65
C ARG A 685 24.68 14.50 -47.89
N GLN A 686 23.90 15.35 -48.55
CA GLN A 686 24.37 16.20 -49.66
C GLN A 686 25.41 17.21 -49.19
N ARG A 687 25.22 17.90 -48.06
CA ARG A 687 26.25 18.78 -47.46
C ARG A 687 27.55 18.03 -47.13
N ARG A 688 27.44 16.79 -46.64
CA ARG A 688 28.61 15.95 -46.33
C ARG A 688 29.31 15.43 -47.59
N SER A 689 28.56 15.19 -48.67
CA SER A 689 29.09 14.80 -50.00
C SER A 689 29.76 15.96 -50.75
N ILE A 690 29.34 17.21 -50.50
CA ILE A 690 29.98 18.41 -51.05
C ILE A 690 31.31 18.66 -50.32
N ASN A 691 31.34 18.54 -48.98
CA ASN A 691 32.57 18.64 -48.20
C ASN A 691 33.59 17.50 -48.45
N SER A 692 33.18 16.36 -49.03
CA SER A 692 34.11 15.29 -49.44
C SER A 692 34.62 15.43 -50.88
N ARG A 693 34.11 16.39 -51.67
CA ARG A 693 34.57 16.66 -53.05
C ARG A 693 35.35 17.97 -53.19
N ASP A 694 35.36 18.83 -52.17
CA ASP A 694 36.07 20.13 -52.18
C ASP A 694 37.51 20.11 -51.63
N SER A 695 38.17 18.95 -51.55
CA SER A 695 39.60 18.89 -51.25
C SER A 695 40.51 19.15 -52.48
N GLN A 696 40.02 19.80 -53.54
CA GLN A 696 40.87 20.33 -54.60
C GLN A 696 40.25 21.56 -55.32
N LYS A 697 40.88 22.72 -55.06
CA LYS A 697 40.90 24.00 -55.80
C LYS A 697 39.94 25.12 -55.32
N THR A 698 40.59 26.06 -54.63
CA THR A 698 40.27 27.47 -54.35
C THR A 698 39.73 28.26 -55.54
N TYR A 699 38.64 29.02 -55.34
CA TYR A 699 38.46 30.48 -55.51
C TYR A 699 37.04 30.88 -55.04
N ALA A 700 36.88 32.04 -54.39
CA ALA A 700 35.60 32.61 -53.90
C ALA A 700 35.19 33.84 -54.76
N PRO A 701 34.04 34.55 -54.57
CA PRO A 701 32.80 34.28 -53.80
C PRO A 701 31.49 34.61 -54.59
N SER A 702 30.34 34.45 -53.91
CA SER A 702 29.06 35.21 -54.01
C SER A 702 27.81 34.36 -54.29
N PHE A 703 26.84 34.41 -53.38
CA PHE A 703 25.44 34.16 -53.73
C PHE A 703 24.53 35.09 -52.92
N ILE A 704 23.93 36.02 -53.67
CA ILE A 704 22.94 37.00 -53.27
C ILE A 704 21.56 36.33 -53.26
N TRP A 705 20.76 36.71 -52.27
CA TRP A 705 19.34 36.40 -52.14
C TRP A 705 18.51 37.04 -53.26
N VAL A 706 17.56 36.30 -53.85
CA VAL A 706 16.45 36.88 -54.61
C VAL A 706 15.12 36.27 -54.13
N GLU A 707 14.30 37.18 -53.61
CA GLU A 707 12.88 37.16 -53.27
C GLU A 707 11.98 36.65 -54.43
N MET A 708 10.95 35.84 -54.18
CA MET A 708 9.55 36.20 -53.84
C MET A 708 8.59 36.07 -55.05
N TRP A 709 7.47 35.40 -54.78
CA TRP A 709 6.22 35.06 -55.50
C TRP A 709 5.62 36.10 -56.50
N PRO A 710 4.43 35.91 -57.14
CA PRO A 710 3.57 34.74 -57.45
C PRO A 710 3.05 34.71 -58.92
N LEU A 711 2.44 33.60 -59.40
CA LEU A 711 1.50 33.66 -60.55
C LEU A 711 0.30 32.70 -60.38
N GLN A 712 -0.82 33.32 -60.00
CA GLN A 712 -2.21 33.17 -60.47
C GLN A 712 -2.62 31.90 -61.27
N GLU A 713 -3.59 31.15 -60.74
CA GLU A 713 -4.40 30.15 -61.46
C GLU A 713 -5.59 30.82 -62.15
N ILE A 714 -5.82 30.53 -63.44
CA ILE A 714 -7.14 30.49 -64.12
C ILE A 714 -7.09 29.34 -65.18
N PRO A 715 -8.19 28.60 -65.43
CA PRO A 715 -8.16 27.18 -65.79
C PRO A 715 -8.56 26.86 -67.25
N SER A 716 -8.63 25.54 -67.51
CA SER A 716 -9.41 24.78 -68.49
C SER A 716 -8.77 24.36 -69.84
N GLU A 717 -8.73 23.02 -69.96
CA GLU A 717 -9.02 22.16 -71.11
C GLU A 717 -8.13 22.10 -72.38
N LEU A 718 -7.77 20.84 -72.67
CA LEU A 718 -7.60 20.16 -73.96
C LEU A 718 -6.54 20.66 -74.98
N MET A 719 -5.50 19.85 -75.21
CA MET A 719 -5.47 18.79 -76.24
C MET A 719 -4.01 18.48 -76.71
N LYS A 720 -3.87 17.27 -77.26
CA LYS A 720 -2.69 16.48 -77.66
C LYS A 720 -1.84 17.08 -78.81
N PRO A 721 -0.65 16.49 -79.13
CA PRO A 721 0.47 17.21 -79.70
C PRO A 721 0.54 17.20 -81.24
N ALA A 722 1.28 18.21 -81.74
CA ALA A 722 2.15 18.24 -82.91
C ALA A 722 1.59 17.94 -84.32
N LEU A 723 1.64 19.01 -85.13
CA LEU A 723 2.14 19.13 -86.51
C LEU A 723 1.79 18.06 -87.56
N PHE A 724 1.16 18.47 -88.66
CA PHE A 724 1.72 18.35 -90.02
C PHE A 724 1.04 19.33 -91.00
N THR A 725 1.88 19.92 -91.86
CA THR A 725 1.75 20.65 -93.16
C THR A 725 0.43 20.42 -93.95
N ASP A 726 -0.12 21.27 -94.82
CA ASP A 726 0.35 22.37 -95.69
C ASP A 726 -0.92 23.06 -96.32
N PRO A 727 -0.85 24.06 -97.24
CA PRO A 727 -1.70 25.26 -97.25
C PRO A 727 -2.72 25.37 -98.40
N SER A 728 -3.46 26.50 -98.42
CA SER A 728 -4.37 27.08 -99.46
C SER A 728 -5.84 27.11 -99.01
N GLU A 729 -6.68 28.10 -99.29
CA GLU A 729 -6.62 29.43 -99.91
C GLU A 729 -7.92 30.15 -99.50
N MET A 730 -7.92 31.49 -99.63
CA MET A 730 -9.08 32.36 -99.89
C MET A 730 -10.29 32.32 -98.93
N SER A 731 -10.48 33.37 -98.11
CA SER A 731 -11.23 34.60 -98.48
C SER A 731 -12.73 34.32 -98.70
N LEU A 732 -13.69 34.92 -97.99
CA LEU A 732 -14.11 36.31 -98.15
C LEU A 732 -15.35 36.57 -97.26
N ILE A 733 -15.47 37.84 -96.85
CA ILE A 733 -16.72 38.63 -96.73
C ILE A 733 -17.62 38.31 -95.52
N SER A 734 -17.66 39.22 -94.53
CA SER A 734 -18.58 40.39 -94.42
C SER A 734 -20.02 39.96 -94.10
N GLN A 735 -20.80 40.57 -93.23
CA GLN A 735 -20.86 41.95 -92.76
C GLN A 735 -21.90 42.00 -91.61
N SER A 736 -21.76 43.01 -90.75
CA SER A 736 -22.82 43.79 -90.04
C SER A 736 -24.03 43.04 -89.47
N ALA A 737 -24.41 43.21 -88.21
CA ALA A 737 -24.89 44.47 -87.62
C ALA A 737 -25.09 44.20 -86.11
N ARG A 738 -24.68 45.09 -85.20
CA ARG A 738 -25.53 46.18 -84.63
C ARG A 738 -26.78 45.58 -83.94
N LEU A 739 -27.06 45.73 -82.65
CA LEU A 739 -27.03 46.88 -81.75
C LEU A 739 -27.24 46.35 -80.31
N ASN A 740 -26.67 47.04 -79.32
CA ASN A 740 -27.28 47.56 -78.07
C ASN A 740 -28.28 46.68 -77.28
N SER A 741 -28.30 46.66 -75.94
CA SER A 741 -27.71 47.52 -74.91
C SER A 741 -28.08 46.95 -73.54
N TYR A 742 -27.31 47.38 -72.53
CA TYR A 742 -27.44 47.24 -71.08
C TYR A 742 -26.63 46.11 -70.41
N SER A 743 -25.36 46.43 -70.15
CA SER A 743 -24.86 46.74 -68.80
C SER A 743 -23.60 47.59 -68.89
#